data_AF-A0A1Q9JQU4-F1
#
_entry.id   AF-A0A1Q9JQU4-F1
#
_cell.length_a   1.000
_cell.length_b   1.000
_cell.length_c   1.000
_cell.angle_alpha   90.00
_cell.angle_beta   90.00
_cell.angle_gamma   90.00
#
_symmetry.space_group_name_H-M   'P 1'
#
loop_
_entity.id
_entity.type
_entity.pdbx_description
1 polymer ?
#
loop_
_entity_poly.entity_id
_entity_poly.type
_entity_poly.pdbx_seq_one_letter_code
_entity_poly.pdbx_strand_id
1 'polypeptide(L)'
;MWHTTELVKIFEKMTDAYGYDIYQNRKLCVALCNDLFVDYSVEKNIMQMLFQAGLGEAMKGVPFKNERELKMGLSNIDKFLVAQGIEISVRENILEVMRLAFMDKEVNSNVKSAYQPVISKNFNDSHFKMTLPVIKEFTDRVDASFKFIYVNKGEEVDTVLEKCIITDKFGKIHSSRMDYELLTHNKSKNVTISIPVEDKKIYFAGANIEFIFLCSNHKMITTSYKINNSKISMLNQVAICQMTEAEYNRTIDIVGLLLKTMDSVVKPVIKTIAESSTYSATNEQPAYTSSDIKEYSDALRREIHYLKLGKGKRYKIVNGVKLNRSDKGIYTYSFEMETELHLPDDAPIVVETSGGLRAVGTVLLCEDFQMTLLLDSDLNDKVSSAHLMVEPWKLLEALNKRMTSLNPNVNKLAIKIMEQGPALSTDTDIAGVPKGQDAVERKLETDDIVTVWGPPGTGKTYTMAKIAKKYIAKNKSVLIVSHSNVSVDGVIKKVVGMLNTDMQSYLEDGKILRFGYVRDDELSQNSYATSFNYTLSKSDSYARQLEHLNAKRDELRAQNSTKSREYNNIELKIKDLRSEIRKEERKYVQRAQVIGTTISRATVDPMFEKRQFDLVMFDEVSMAYVPQVISAAALAREKFMCVGDFRQLAPISQCPDAHVLQVDIFSYLQIVDGKGNMYWHPWLVMLNEQRRMAPAISEFPNKFIYNKLLKNHPSVLHKEDAVIKSEPLPGDAMNLVNLAGTYCAADKNTDGSRFNILSAIISFSTAVKAEQNNIEAVGIITPYAAQTRLIRAMIKDYYTKGTTIVSCATVHQFQGSESDVIVFDAVESYPKSAVGYLMGKNPNQVVRLINVAITRGKGKVITVANERFWGNVFKGTNHVFYKLLQHIKNGKHHVIENYDKTLQPYIESITPDRMINIFMNEQDAISMFEQDMRKAKWQVVISLPSGELRETENQIFEMLDDADSRGIDILMKSNEYANLPKQWKEYCWGTENATFPLIIIDDELAWYGLPTAKWKFQVDKTTSMMTVVHTMVRIKGKNTIEMIKALTELETIVVGQNTKKLVKKKGILVTKPMVASSGGSVDSGSMANYGLGKFVEEKEFCPACKSHMVLAKNVRGTAYLKCSNKACKETKYLTVDLMNWYINSHNVKCPKKDGGELKGGLGKYGPYIRCNCGHFLKPDEI
;
A
#
# COMPACT_ATOMS: atom_id res chain seq x y z
N MET A 1 -7.14 -24.42 -46.90
CA MET A 1 -6.01 -25.28 -47.30
C MET A 1 -5.34 -25.72 -46.02
N TRP A 2 -5.07 -27.02 -45.85
CA TRP A 2 -4.42 -27.53 -44.64
C TRP A 2 -2.91 -27.29 -44.79
N HIS A 3 -2.26 -26.62 -43.83
CA HIS A 3 -0.82 -26.33 -43.89
C HIS A 3 -0.02 -27.57 -43.46
N THR A 4 0.11 -28.52 -44.40
CA THR A 4 0.61 -29.88 -44.19
C THR A 4 2.02 -29.89 -43.58
N THR A 5 2.91 -29.05 -44.11
CA THR A 5 4.34 -29.00 -43.72
C THR A 5 4.55 -28.38 -42.34
N GLU A 6 3.80 -27.33 -42.02
CA GLU A 6 3.84 -26.62 -40.75
C GLU A 6 3.31 -27.50 -39.62
N LEU A 7 2.23 -28.24 -39.87
CA LEU A 7 1.64 -29.15 -38.89
C LEU A 7 2.50 -30.39 -38.62
N VAL A 8 3.22 -30.93 -39.62
CA VAL A 8 4.24 -31.97 -39.38
C VAL A 8 5.32 -31.46 -38.42
N LYS A 9 5.91 -30.28 -38.67
CA LYS A 9 6.91 -29.67 -37.78
C LYS A 9 6.39 -29.42 -36.36
N ILE A 10 5.10 -29.14 -36.22
CA ILE A 10 4.42 -28.99 -34.92
C ILE A 10 4.40 -30.33 -34.16
N PHE A 11 4.03 -31.44 -34.81
CA PHE A 11 4.09 -32.78 -34.20
C PHE A 11 5.53 -33.22 -33.90
N GLU A 12 6.49 -32.97 -34.79
CA GLU A 12 7.92 -33.22 -34.54
C GLU A 12 8.39 -32.47 -33.27
N LYS A 13 8.15 -31.16 -33.20
CA LYS A 13 8.60 -30.31 -32.08
C LYS A 13 7.94 -30.66 -30.74
N MET A 14 6.67 -31.10 -30.72
CA MET A 14 6.03 -31.64 -29.49
C MET A 14 6.67 -32.95 -29.06
N THR A 15 6.98 -33.82 -30.03
CA THR A 15 7.61 -35.12 -29.77
C THR A 15 9.03 -34.96 -29.25
N ASP A 16 9.85 -34.11 -29.87
CA ASP A 16 11.24 -33.87 -29.47
C ASP A 16 11.34 -33.25 -28.06
N ALA A 17 10.39 -32.38 -27.70
CA ALA A 17 10.42 -31.68 -26.41
C ALA A 17 9.75 -32.43 -25.25
N TYR A 18 8.78 -33.33 -25.53
CA TYR A 18 7.95 -33.97 -24.49
C TYR A 18 7.75 -35.49 -24.64
N GLY A 19 8.25 -36.10 -25.72
CA GLY A 19 8.09 -37.53 -26.02
C GLY A 19 6.68 -37.90 -26.52
N TYR A 20 6.56 -39.05 -27.18
CA TYR A 20 5.30 -39.51 -27.78
C TYR A 20 4.15 -39.76 -26.78
N ASP A 21 4.45 -40.04 -25.51
CA ASP A 21 3.43 -40.23 -24.46
C ASP A 21 2.58 -38.95 -24.23
N ILE A 22 3.07 -37.79 -24.68
CA ILE A 22 2.36 -36.51 -24.57
C ILE A 22 0.96 -36.56 -25.18
N TYR A 23 0.80 -37.26 -26.30
CA TYR A 23 -0.45 -37.33 -27.06
C TYR A 23 -1.57 -38.04 -26.29
N GLN A 24 -1.25 -38.84 -25.28
CA GLN A 24 -2.25 -39.47 -24.42
C GLN A 24 -2.79 -38.50 -23.34
N ASN A 25 -2.13 -37.36 -23.10
CA ASN A 25 -2.56 -36.35 -22.13
C ASN A 25 -3.25 -35.16 -22.81
N ARG A 26 -4.55 -35.33 -23.08
CA ARG A 26 -5.43 -34.33 -23.70
C ARG A 26 -5.34 -32.92 -23.10
N LYS A 27 -5.22 -32.79 -21.77
CA LYS A 27 -5.10 -31.46 -21.13
C LYS A 27 -3.75 -30.79 -21.41
N LEU A 28 -2.68 -31.58 -21.41
CA LEU A 28 -1.33 -31.06 -21.63
C LEU A 28 -1.09 -30.71 -23.10
N CYS A 29 -1.59 -31.51 -24.05
CA CYS A 29 -1.55 -31.17 -25.49
C CYS A 29 -2.21 -29.81 -25.79
N VAL A 30 -3.40 -29.54 -25.23
CA VAL A 30 -4.13 -28.28 -25.43
C VAL A 30 -3.38 -27.08 -24.83
N ALA A 31 -2.75 -27.27 -23.66
CA ALA A 31 -1.91 -26.27 -23.03
C ALA A 31 -0.63 -25.99 -23.83
N LEU A 32 0.09 -27.03 -24.27
CA LEU A 32 1.29 -26.90 -25.11
C LEU A 32 1.01 -26.20 -26.44
N CYS A 33 -0.18 -26.38 -27.01
CA CYS A 33 -0.58 -25.62 -28.19
C CYS A 33 -0.67 -24.10 -27.93
N ASN A 34 -0.89 -23.67 -26.68
CA ASN A 34 -0.85 -22.24 -26.35
C ASN A 34 0.57 -21.68 -26.33
N ASP A 35 1.50 -22.42 -25.74
CA ASP A 35 2.84 -21.93 -25.39
C ASP A 35 3.88 -22.16 -26.50
N LEU A 36 3.76 -23.24 -27.28
CA LEU A 36 4.75 -23.60 -28.33
C LEU A 36 4.46 -23.00 -29.71
N PHE A 37 3.20 -22.62 -29.98
CA PHE A 37 2.71 -22.19 -31.30
C PHE A 37 2.13 -20.78 -31.29
N VAL A 38 2.82 -19.87 -30.59
CA VAL A 38 2.46 -18.44 -30.53
C VAL A 38 2.38 -17.82 -31.92
N ASP A 39 3.25 -18.25 -32.84
CA ASP A 39 3.37 -17.68 -34.19
C ASP A 39 2.39 -18.29 -35.23
N TYR A 40 1.73 -19.42 -34.93
CA TYR A 40 0.91 -20.19 -35.88
C TYR A 40 -0.57 -20.21 -35.44
N SER A 41 -1.22 -19.05 -35.54
CA SER A 41 -2.53 -18.81 -34.89
C SER A 41 -3.69 -19.68 -35.40
N VAL A 42 -3.66 -20.13 -36.66
CA VAL A 42 -4.75 -20.92 -37.27
C VAL A 42 -4.55 -22.41 -36.99
N GLU A 43 -3.35 -22.92 -37.24
CA GLU A 43 -2.92 -24.31 -37.01
C GLU A 43 -3.08 -24.68 -35.54
N LYS A 44 -2.69 -23.77 -34.64
CA LYS A 44 -2.89 -23.87 -33.18
C LYS A 44 -4.35 -24.13 -32.81
N ASN A 45 -5.27 -23.34 -33.35
CA ASN A 45 -6.69 -23.44 -33.02
C ASN A 45 -7.29 -24.77 -33.53
N ILE A 46 -6.92 -25.19 -34.75
CA ILE A 46 -7.32 -26.48 -35.33
C ILE A 46 -6.82 -27.64 -34.47
N MET A 47 -5.53 -27.63 -34.10
CA MET A 47 -4.92 -28.65 -33.25
C MET A 47 -5.52 -28.69 -31.85
N GLN A 48 -5.80 -27.53 -31.24
CA GLN A 48 -6.51 -27.45 -29.97
C GLN A 48 -7.91 -28.05 -30.07
N MET A 49 -8.67 -27.74 -31.12
CA MET A 49 -10.00 -28.32 -31.32
C MET A 49 -9.93 -29.84 -31.48
N LEU A 50 -8.99 -30.38 -32.25
CA LEU A 50 -8.86 -31.83 -32.44
C LEU A 50 -8.42 -32.56 -31.15
N PHE A 51 -7.43 -32.04 -30.42
CA PHE A 51 -7.08 -32.62 -29.11
C PHE A 51 -8.20 -32.45 -28.08
N GLN A 52 -8.92 -31.33 -28.08
CA GLN A 52 -10.12 -31.16 -27.25
C GLN A 52 -11.25 -32.09 -27.67
N ALA A 53 -11.36 -32.50 -28.93
CA ALA A 53 -12.34 -33.49 -29.39
C ALA A 53 -11.94 -34.94 -29.04
N GLY A 54 -10.66 -35.20 -28.70
CA GLY A 54 -10.18 -36.51 -28.27
C GLY A 54 -9.18 -37.19 -29.22
N LEU A 55 -8.59 -36.47 -30.19
CA LEU A 55 -7.65 -37.03 -31.17
C LEU A 55 -6.53 -37.89 -30.54
N GLY A 56 -6.01 -37.45 -29.39
CA GLY A 56 -4.97 -38.17 -28.64
C GLY A 56 -5.36 -39.59 -28.21
N GLU A 57 -6.66 -39.85 -28.00
CA GLU A 57 -7.19 -41.17 -27.67
C GLU A 57 -7.21 -42.10 -28.90
N ALA A 58 -7.37 -41.54 -30.11
CA ALA A 58 -7.23 -42.27 -31.38
C ALA A 58 -5.75 -42.54 -31.75
N MET A 59 -4.83 -41.73 -31.25
CA MET A 59 -3.36 -41.88 -31.40
C MET A 59 -2.74 -42.86 -30.38
N LYS A 60 -3.55 -43.73 -29.76
CA LYS A 60 -3.08 -44.69 -28.76
C LYS A 60 -2.13 -45.72 -29.37
N GLY A 61 -0.91 -45.80 -28.84
CA GLY A 61 0.14 -46.70 -29.34
C GLY A 61 1.21 -46.02 -30.22
N VAL A 62 1.15 -44.69 -30.40
CA VAL A 62 2.23 -43.89 -30.98
C VAL A 62 3.48 -43.93 -30.05
N PRO A 63 4.72 -44.07 -30.57
CA PRO A 63 5.07 -44.21 -31.98
C PRO A 63 4.71 -45.59 -32.52
N PHE A 64 4.09 -45.62 -33.70
CA PHE A 64 3.72 -46.87 -34.37
C PHE A 64 4.99 -47.58 -34.84
N LYS A 65 5.26 -48.77 -34.31
CA LYS A 65 6.60 -49.42 -34.44
C LYS A 65 6.82 -50.16 -35.75
N ASN A 66 5.80 -50.21 -36.59
CA ASN A 66 5.84 -50.87 -37.89
C ASN A 66 4.72 -50.35 -38.79
N GLU A 67 4.86 -50.57 -40.10
CA GLU A 67 3.90 -50.09 -41.10
C GLU A 67 2.47 -50.63 -40.90
N ARG A 68 2.32 -51.80 -40.24
CA ARG A 68 1.03 -52.41 -39.92
C ARG A 68 0.32 -51.68 -38.77
N GLU A 69 1.06 -51.35 -37.70
CA GLU A 69 0.57 -50.51 -36.60
C GLU A 69 0.21 -49.11 -37.10
N LEU A 70 1.03 -48.51 -37.97
CA LEU A 70 0.75 -47.20 -38.55
C LEU A 70 -0.55 -47.22 -39.38
N LYS A 71 -0.74 -48.22 -40.24
CA LYS A 71 -1.99 -48.39 -41.01
C LYS A 71 -3.21 -48.58 -40.10
N MET A 72 -3.08 -49.31 -39.00
CA MET A 72 -4.15 -49.45 -38.00
C MET A 72 -4.42 -48.14 -37.24
N GLY A 73 -3.38 -47.41 -36.87
CA GLY A 73 -3.46 -46.11 -36.20
C GLY A 73 -4.16 -45.06 -37.06
N LEU A 74 -3.71 -44.91 -38.32
CA LEU A 74 -4.34 -44.02 -39.30
C LEU A 74 -5.81 -44.40 -39.55
N SER A 75 -6.16 -45.69 -39.58
CA SER A 75 -7.57 -46.13 -39.68
C SER A 75 -8.41 -45.75 -38.46
N ASN A 76 -7.84 -45.77 -37.25
CA ASN A 76 -8.53 -45.31 -36.05
C ASN A 76 -8.70 -43.79 -36.03
N ILE A 77 -7.71 -43.04 -36.51
CA ILE A 77 -7.77 -41.59 -36.67
C ILE A 77 -8.85 -41.23 -37.71
N ASP A 78 -8.93 -41.89 -38.87
CA ASP A 78 -9.98 -41.63 -39.86
C ASP A 78 -11.38 -41.88 -39.27
N LYS A 79 -11.60 -43.01 -38.58
CA LYS A 79 -12.87 -43.29 -37.87
C LYS A 79 -13.23 -42.21 -36.85
N PHE A 80 -12.25 -41.69 -36.11
CA PHE A 80 -12.46 -40.58 -35.19
C PHE A 80 -12.87 -39.30 -35.93
N LEU A 81 -12.17 -38.94 -37.01
CA LEU A 81 -12.45 -37.75 -37.81
C LEU A 81 -13.81 -37.84 -38.54
N VAL A 82 -14.21 -39.03 -38.99
CA VAL A 82 -15.57 -39.34 -39.49
C VAL A 82 -16.60 -39.08 -38.39
N ALA A 83 -16.37 -39.56 -37.18
CA ALA A 83 -17.29 -39.37 -36.05
C ALA A 83 -17.41 -37.91 -35.59
N GLN A 84 -16.40 -37.06 -35.87
CA GLN A 84 -16.47 -35.60 -35.67
C GLN A 84 -17.10 -34.85 -36.86
N GLY A 85 -17.56 -35.54 -37.91
CA GLY A 85 -18.26 -34.92 -39.05
C GLY A 85 -17.34 -34.17 -40.03
N ILE A 86 -16.04 -34.47 -40.06
CA ILE A 86 -15.07 -33.75 -40.89
C ILE A 86 -15.15 -34.25 -42.35
N GLU A 87 -15.16 -33.30 -43.31
CA GLU A 87 -15.23 -33.57 -44.76
C GLU A 87 -14.06 -34.43 -45.28
N ILE A 88 -14.33 -35.27 -46.27
CA ILE A 88 -13.37 -36.25 -46.82
C ILE A 88 -12.03 -35.63 -47.24
N SER A 89 -12.07 -34.55 -48.02
CA SER A 89 -10.87 -33.82 -48.47
C SER A 89 -10.02 -33.30 -47.31
N VAL A 90 -10.65 -32.95 -46.20
CA VAL A 90 -10.00 -32.46 -44.99
C VAL A 90 -9.41 -33.63 -44.19
N ARG A 91 -10.12 -34.76 -44.09
CA ARG A 91 -9.60 -35.97 -43.42
C ARG A 91 -8.37 -36.56 -44.13
N GLU A 92 -8.38 -36.62 -45.46
CA GLU A 92 -7.23 -37.11 -46.24
C GLU A 92 -5.96 -36.31 -45.94
N ASN A 93 -6.04 -34.97 -45.91
CA ASN A 93 -4.93 -34.10 -45.51
C ASN A 93 -4.45 -34.36 -44.07
N ILE A 94 -5.35 -34.59 -43.10
CA ILE A 94 -4.97 -34.93 -41.72
C ILE A 94 -4.22 -36.26 -41.66
N LEU A 95 -4.73 -37.27 -42.37
CA LEU A 95 -4.12 -38.60 -42.42
C LEU A 95 -2.75 -38.55 -43.11
N GLU A 96 -2.56 -37.68 -44.09
CA GLU A 96 -1.27 -37.43 -44.73
C GLU A 96 -0.28 -36.70 -43.78
N VAL A 97 -0.70 -35.67 -43.03
CA VAL A 97 0.11 -35.06 -41.95
C VAL A 97 0.55 -36.11 -40.94
N MET A 98 -0.39 -36.91 -40.43
CA MET A 98 -0.12 -37.96 -39.45
C MET A 98 0.81 -39.04 -40.00
N ARG A 99 0.66 -39.37 -41.29
CA ARG A 99 1.56 -40.30 -41.96
C ARG A 99 2.95 -39.70 -42.08
N LEU A 100 3.12 -38.49 -42.58
CA LEU A 100 4.42 -37.85 -42.74
C LEU A 100 5.14 -37.62 -41.39
N ALA A 101 4.42 -37.24 -40.33
CA ALA A 101 4.99 -37.02 -39.00
C ALA A 101 5.44 -38.30 -38.27
N PHE A 102 4.88 -39.46 -38.62
CA PHE A 102 5.15 -40.74 -37.94
C PHE A 102 5.65 -41.86 -38.86
N MET A 103 5.96 -41.57 -40.13
CA MET A 103 6.43 -42.55 -41.12
C MET A 103 7.78 -42.16 -41.73
N ASP A 104 8.72 -41.71 -40.90
CA ASP A 104 10.15 -42.00 -41.13
C ASP A 104 10.94 -41.98 -39.80
N LYS A 105 12.15 -42.57 -39.80
CA LYS A 105 13.08 -42.80 -38.65
C LYS A 105 12.93 -44.09 -37.82
N GLU A 106 12.62 -45.22 -38.46
CA GLU A 106 13.25 -46.51 -38.08
C GLU A 106 14.17 -47.06 -39.21
N VAL A 107 14.97 -46.18 -39.82
CA VAL A 107 16.21 -46.58 -40.53
C VAL A 107 17.41 -45.77 -40.01
N ASN A 108 17.64 -45.86 -38.71
CA ASN A 108 19.00 -45.80 -38.18
C ASN A 108 19.13 -46.75 -36.98
N SER A 109 19.09 -48.04 -37.31
CA SER A 109 19.17 -49.18 -36.40
C SER A 109 20.57 -49.36 -35.81
N ASN A 110 21.06 -48.36 -35.06
CA ASN A 110 22.37 -48.38 -34.40
C ASN A 110 22.41 -47.69 -33.02
N VAL A 111 21.26 -47.36 -32.42
CA VAL A 111 21.18 -46.87 -31.02
C VAL A 111 20.26 -47.75 -30.17
N LYS A 112 20.59 -49.04 -30.11
CA LYS A 112 20.10 -50.00 -29.09
C LYS A 112 21.26 -50.73 -28.40
N SER A 113 22.28 -49.97 -27.98
CA SER A 113 23.40 -50.50 -27.17
C SER A 113 24.11 -49.45 -26.29
N ALA A 114 23.41 -48.39 -25.89
CA ALA A 114 23.84 -47.47 -24.83
C ALA A 114 22.62 -47.18 -23.92
N TYR A 115 22.86 -46.65 -22.71
CA TYR A 115 21.81 -46.34 -21.71
C TYR A 115 21.14 -47.53 -21.01
N GLN A 116 21.94 -48.46 -20.51
CA GLN A 116 21.65 -48.97 -19.17
C GLN A 116 22.39 -48.09 -18.16
N PRO A 117 21.70 -47.40 -17.22
CA PRO A 117 22.37 -46.67 -16.15
C PRO A 117 23.14 -47.65 -15.26
N VAL A 118 24.40 -47.36 -14.98
CA VAL A 118 25.11 -48.05 -13.90
C VAL A 118 24.63 -47.44 -12.59
N ILE A 119 23.81 -48.20 -11.85
CA ILE A 119 23.22 -47.75 -10.58
C ILE A 119 24.01 -48.36 -9.41
N SER A 120 24.64 -47.50 -8.62
CA SER A 120 25.36 -47.86 -7.40
C SER A 120 24.67 -47.28 -6.17
N LYS A 121 24.90 -47.89 -5.00
CA LYS A 121 24.43 -47.37 -3.69
C LYS A 121 25.44 -46.46 -3.00
N ASN A 122 26.54 -46.13 -3.68
CA ASN A 122 27.66 -45.36 -3.14
C ASN A 122 28.43 -44.65 -4.26
N PHE A 123 29.33 -43.74 -3.90
CA PHE A 123 30.13 -42.97 -4.85
C PHE A 123 31.35 -43.72 -5.42
N ASN A 124 31.47 -45.04 -5.27
CA ASN A 124 32.70 -45.76 -5.62
C ASN A 124 33.01 -45.70 -7.12
N ASP A 125 31.99 -45.55 -7.98
CA ASP A 125 32.13 -45.52 -9.44
C ASP A 125 32.22 -44.08 -10.01
N SER A 126 31.97 -43.06 -9.19
CA SER A 126 32.09 -41.64 -9.56
C SER A 126 33.53 -41.11 -9.40
N HIS A 127 33.90 -40.05 -10.13
CA HIS A 127 35.13 -39.26 -9.93
C HIS A 127 34.98 -38.20 -8.83
N PHE A 128 33.83 -38.11 -8.17
CA PHE A 128 33.61 -37.24 -7.01
C PHE A 128 32.78 -37.91 -5.91
N LYS A 129 32.92 -37.38 -4.69
CA LYS A 129 32.08 -37.67 -3.53
C LYS A 129 31.35 -36.40 -3.10
N MET A 130 30.17 -36.58 -2.53
CA MET A 130 29.34 -35.49 -2.01
C MET A 130 28.98 -35.76 -0.54
N THR A 131 29.07 -34.76 0.32
CA THR A 131 28.53 -34.87 1.69
C THR A 131 27.00 -34.99 1.66
N LEU A 132 26.38 -35.47 2.74
CA LEU A 132 24.93 -35.42 2.87
C LEU A 132 24.43 -33.97 2.67
N PRO A 133 23.42 -33.74 1.80
CA PRO A 133 22.90 -32.39 1.55
C PRO A 133 22.12 -31.89 2.77
N VAL A 134 22.47 -30.68 3.22
CA VAL A 134 21.80 -29.95 4.30
C VAL A 134 20.76 -29.03 3.68
N ILE A 135 19.52 -29.13 4.15
CA ILE A 135 18.38 -28.39 3.61
C ILE A 135 18.02 -27.26 4.57
N LYS A 136 17.87 -26.04 4.05
CA LYS A 136 17.37 -24.89 4.80
C LYS A 136 16.11 -24.35 4.13
N GLU A 137 15.03 -24.32 4.90
CA GLU A 137 13.74 -23.80 4.47
C GLU A 137 13.67 -22.29 4.74
N PHE A 138 13.42 -21.50 3.69
CA PHE A 138 13.07 -20.08 3.77
C PHE A 138 11.62 -19.90 3.29
N THR A 139 11.07 -18.69 3.44
CA THR A 139 9.68 -18.38 3.07
C THR A 139 9.44 -18.36 1.56
N ASP A 140 10.48 -18.05 0.78
CA ASP A 140 10.48 -17.82 -0.66
C ASP A 140 11.28 -18.87 -1.46
N ARG A 141 12.12 -19.66 -0.78
CA ARG A 141 12.99 -20.67 -1.39
C ARG A 141 13.43 -21.75 -0.40
N VAL A 142 14.07 -22.78 -0.94
CA VAL A 142 14.70 -23.87 -0.21
C VAL A 142 16.14 -23.98 -0.68
N ASP A 143 17.08 -23.81 0.23
CA ASP A 143 18.50 -23.98 -0.09
C ASP A 143 18.95 -25.41 0.24
N ALA A 144 19.56 -26.07 -0.74
CA ALA A 144 20.21 -27.37 -0.58
C ALA A 144 21.74 -27.19 -0.68
N SER A 145 22.44 -27.32 0.44
CA SER A 145 23.88 -27.11 0.56
C SER A 145 24.63 -28.43 0.73
N PHE A 146 25.74 -28.62 0.01
CA PHE A 146 26.62 -29.77 0.17
C PHE A 146 28.10 -29.41 -0.12
N LYS A 147 29.03 -30.26 0.28
CA LYS A 147 30.44 -30.16 -0.12
C LYS A 147 30.76 -31.20 -1.20
N PHE A 148 31.15 -30.71 -2.36
CA PHE A 148 31.71 -31.50 -3.47
C PHE A 148 33.18 -31.79 -3.20
N ILE A 149 33.61 -33.03 -3.37
CA ILE A 149 34.97 -33.51 -3.11
C ILE A 149 35.43 -34.34 -4.30
N TYR A 150 36.33 -33.80 -5.12
CA TYR A 150 36.96 -34.54 -6.21
C TYR A 150 37.74 -35.76 -5.68
N VAL A 151 37.67 -36.90 -6.39
CA VAL A 151 38.41 -38.12 -6.09
C VAL A 151 39.27 -38.44 -7.30
N ASN A 152 40.58 -38.18 -7.20
CA ASN A 152 41.50 -38.44 -8.29
C ASN A 152 41.54 -39.94 -8.63
N LYS A 153 41.21 -40.26 -9.88
CA LYS A 153 41.18 -41.61 -10.46
C LYS A 153 42.07 -41.76 -11.71
N GLY A 154 42.90 -40.77 -12.01
CA GLY A 154 43.79 -40.76 -13.20
C GLY A 154 43.23 -40.06 -14.43
N GLU A 155 41.98 -39.57 -14.39
CA GLU A 155 41.40 -38.66 -15.38
C GLU A 155 41.17 -37.29 -14.73
N GLU A 156 41.28 -36.20 -15.50
CA GLU A 156 40.89 -34.84 -15.10
C GLU A 156 39.49 -34.53 -15.67
N VAL A 157 38.46 -34.56 -14.81
CA VAL A 157 37.05 -34.48 -15.23
C VAL A 157 36.37 -33.27 -14.60
N ASP A 158 36.24 -32.21 -15.38
CA ASP A 158 35.39 -31.08 -15.03
C ASP A 158 33.91 -31.47 -15.05
N THR A 159 33.18 -30.95 -14.06
CA THR A 159 31.78 -31.29 -13.79
C THR A 159 30.94 -30.03 -13.68
N VAL A 160 29.78 -29.99 -14.35
CA VAL A 160 28.79 -28.92 -14.20
C VAL A 160 27.57 -29.49 -13.48
N LEU A 161 27.13 -28.79 -12.45
CA LEU A 161 25.84 -29.07 -11.81
C LEU A 161 24.74 -28.35 -12.60
N GLU A 162 23.81 -29.10 -13.17
CA GLU A 162 22.76 -28.56 -14.05
C GLU A 162 21.57 -28.00 -13.24
N LYS A 163 21.03 -28.84 -12.34
CA LYS A 163 19.83 -28.55 -11.55
C LYS A 163 19.69 -29.47 -10.34
N CYS A 164 18.91 -29.01 -9.37
CA CYS A 164 18.40 -29.81 -8.26
C CYS A 164 16.88 -29.97 -8.39
N ILE A 165 16.37 -31.17 -8.12
CA ILE A 165 14.94 -31.50 -8.18
C ILE A 165 14.51 -32.09 -6.83
N ILE A 166 13.44 -31.55 -6.24
CA ILE A 166 12.76 -32.12 -5.08
C ILE A 166 11.40 -32.66 -5.53
N THR A 167 11.16 -33.95 -5.31
CA THR A 167 9.84 -34.57 -5.47
C THR A 167 9.24 -34.81 -4.09
N ASP A 168 8.14 -34.12 -3.78
CA ASP A 168 7.47 -34.25 -2.48
C ASP A 168 6.74 -35.59 -2.32
N LYS A 169 6.26 -35.87 -1.10
CA LYS A 169 5.53 -37.11 -0.79
C LYS A 169 4.19 -37.30 -1.54
N PHE A 170 3.71 -36.28 -2.25
CA PHE A 170 2.51 -36.31 -3.07
C PHE A 170 2.84 -36.44 -4.58
N GLY A 171 4.12 -36.59 -4.93
CA GLY A 171 4.59 -36.67 -6.31
C GLY A 171 4.73 -35.33 -7.02
N LYS A 172 4.66 -34.20 -6.28
CA LYS A 172 4.83 -32.87 -6.88
C LYS A 172 6.32 -32.54 -7.02
N ILE A 173 6.71 -32.18 -8.24
CA ILE A 173 8.09 -31.86 -8.62
C ILE A 173 8.35 -30.35 -8.43
N HIS A 174 9.50 -30.02 -7.85
CA HIS A 174 10.02 -28.67 -7.64
C HIS A 174 11.49 -28.63 -8.07
N SER A 175 11.83 -27.85 -9.09
CA SER A 175 13.21 -27.73 -9.60
C SER A 175 13.85 -26.38 -9.26
N SER A 176 15.17 -26.37 -9.13
CA SER A 176 15.94 -25.12 -9.16
C SER A 176 15.80 -24.43 -10.51
N ARG A 177 16.24 -23.17 -10.59
CA ARG A 177 16.55 -22.55 -11.88
C ARG A 177 17.84 -23.20 -12.41
N MET A 178 18.17 -23.00 -13.70
CA MET A 178 19.37 -23.58 -14.31
C MET A 178 20.61 -22.79 -13.89
N ASP A 179 20.98 -22.96 -12.62
CA ASP A 179 22.09 -22.30 -11.95
C ASP A 179 23.37 -23.12 -12.20
N TYR A 180 23.87 -23.08 -13.44
CA TYR A 180 25.03 -23.84 -13.90
C TYR A 180 26.29 -23.51 -13.08
N GLU A 181 26.67 -24.38 -12.15
CA GLU A 181 27.87 -24.20 -11.33
C GLU A 181 29.01 -25.13 -11.80
N LEU A 182 30.14 -24.53 -12.21
CA LEU A 182 31.35 -25.26 -12.57
C LEU A 182 32.10 -25.76 -11.33
N LEU A 183 32.38 -27.06 -11.34
CA LEU A 183 33.10 -27.82 -10.32
C LEU A 183 34.34 -28.43 -10.97
N THR A 184 35.44 -27.68 -10.89
CA THR A 184 36.70 -28.05 -11.54
C THR A 184 37.34 -29.27 -10.87
N HIS A 185 38.08 -30.05 -11.65
CA HIS A 185 39.02 -31.03 -11.13
C HIS A 185 39.99 -30.40 -10.09
N ASN A 186 40.57 -31.22 -9.22
CA ASN A 186 41.55 -30.84 -8.19
C ASN A 186 41.10 -29.87 -7.06
N LYS A 187 39.81 -29.51 -6.91
CA LYS A 187 39.32 -28.69 -5.77
C LYS A 187 38.07 -29.28 -5.10
N SER A 188 37.96 -29.11 -3.77
CA SER A 188 36.70 -29.32 -3.04
C SER A 188 35.95 -28.00 -2.87
N LYS A 189 34.66 -27.96 -3.21
CA LYS A 189 33.83 -26.74 -3.19
C LYS A 189 32.59 -26.94 -2.33
N ASN A 190 32.19 -25.92 -1.58
CA ASN A 190 30.86 -25.88 -0.97
C ASN A 190 29.89 -25.33 -2.01
N VAL A 191 28.85 -26.09 -2.32
CA VAL A 191 27.81 -25.78 -3.31
C VAL A 191 26.51 -25.50 -2.57
N THR A 192 25.70 -24.57 -3.06
CA THR A 192 24.36 -24.30 -2.52
C THR A 192 23.43 -23.89 -3.64
N ILE A 193 22.42 -24.71 -3.90
CA ILE A 193 21.36 -24.43 -4.87
C ILE A 193 20.09 -23.97 -4.16
N SER A 194 19.46 -22.92 -4.67
CA SER A 194 18.14 -22.45 -4.24
C SER A 194 17.03 -22.98 -5.15
N ILE A 195 15.98 -23.54 -4.56
CA ILE A 195 14.74 -23.94 -5.24
C ILE A 195 13.63 -22.96 -4.84
N PRO A 196 13.01 -22.21 -5.76
CA PRO A 196 11.97 -21.23 -5.42
C PRO A 196 10.68 -21.91 -4.92
N VAL A 197 10.02 -21.29 -3.94
CA VAL A 197 8.74 -21.73 -3.38
C VAL A 197 7.61 -20.87 -3.94
N GLU A 198 7.03 -21.32 -5.05
CA GLU A 198 5.90 -20.65 -5.70
C GLU A 198 4.57 -21.03 -5.01
N ASP A 199 4.14 -20.16 -4.09
CA ASP A 199 2.86 -20.14 -3.34
C ASP A 199 2.42 -21.40 -2.56
N LYS A 200 3.16 -22.52 -2.63
CA LYS A 200 2.80 -23.78 -1.96
C LYS A 200 3.99 -24.40 -1.24
N LYS A 201 3.83 -24.61 0.07
CA LYS A 201 4.81 -25.22 0.99
C LYS A 201 5.24 -26.61 0.50
N ILE A 202 6.55 -26.84 0.44
CA ILE A 202 7.15 -28.12 0.06
C ILE A 202 7.11 -29.09 1.26
N TYR A 203 6.69 -30.34 1.04
CA TYR A 203 6.57 -31.36 2.09
C TYR A 203 7.78 -32.30 2.12
N PHE A 204 8.79 -31.95 2.93
CA PHE A 204 10.07 -32.67 2.99
C PHE A 204 10.02 -34.08 3.61
N ALA A 205 9.11 -34.35 4.55
CA ALA A 205 9.06 -35.67 5.20
C ALA A 205 8.68 -36.76 4.20
N GLY A 206 9.63 -37.61 3.83
CA GLY A 206 9.49 -38.65 2.82
C GLY A 206 9.76 -38.20 1.37
N ALA A 207 10.22 -36.97 1.15
CA ALA A 207 10.57 -36.46 -0.18
C ALA A 207 11.89 -37.04 -0.72
N ASN A 208 12.01 -37.08 -2.04
CA ASN A 208 13.23 -37.43 -2.75
C ASN A 208 13.88 -36.15 -3.32
N ILE A 209 15.22 -36.07 -3.26
CA ILE A 209 16.02 -34.97 -3.82
C ILE A 209 16.99 -35.57 -4.84
N GLU A 210 17.09 -34.98 -6.01
CA GLU A 210 17.99 -35.43 -7.08
C GLU A 210 18.84 -34.27 -7.57
N PHE A 211 20.16 -34.49 -7.63
CA PHE A 211 21.11 -33.56 -8.23
C PHE A 211 21.65 -34.17 -9.51
N ILE A 212 21.62 -33.40 -10.61
CA ILE A 212 22.04 -33.84 -11.95
C ILE A 212 23.34 -33.14 -12.32
N PHE A 213 24.38 -33.94 -12.54
CA PHE A 213 25.72 -33.49 -12.90
C PHE A 213 26.05 -33.93 -14.33
N LEU A 214 26.59 -33.01 -15.12
CA LEU A 214 27.05 -33.22 -16.49
C LEU A 214 28.58 -33.19 -16.49
N CYS A 215 29.22 -34.20 -17.07
CA CYS A 215 30.68 -34.40 -16.94
C CYS A 215 31.38 -34.42 -18.30
N SER A 216 32.56 -33.79 -18.34
CA SER A 216 33.42 -33.65 -19.53
C SER A 216 33.94 -34.96 -20.13
N ASN A 217 33.74 -36.10 -19.47
CA ASN A 217 34.06 -37.45 -19.97
C ASN A 217 32.83 -38.21 -20.52
N HIS A 218 31.88 -37.51 -21.15
CA HIS A 218 30.63 -38.06 -21.70
C HIS A 218 29.75 -38.81 -20.69
N LYS A 219 29.73 -38.40 -19.42
CA LYS A 219 28.91 -39.03 -18.36
C LYS A 219 27.95 -38.04 -17.72
N MET A 220 26.69 -38.46 -17.60
CA MET A 220 25.71 -37.80 -16.74
C MET A 220 25.61 -38.60 -15.44
N ILE A 221 25.77 -37.93 -14.30
CA ILE A 221 25.70 -38.54 -12.97
C ILE A 221 24.52 -37.93 -12.22
N THR A 222 23.54 -38.75 -11.88
CA THR A 222 22.39 -38.35 -11.06
C THR A 222 22.54 -38.94 -9.66
N THR A 223 22.53 -38.09 -8.64
CA THR A 223 22.59 -38.53 -7.23
C THR A 223 21.23 -38.30 -6.57
N SER A 224 20.57 -39.39 -6.14
CA SER A 224 19.26 -39.34 -5.50
C SER A 224 19.39 -39.56 -3.99
N TYR A 225 18.74 -38.72 -3.20
CA TYR A 225 18.68 -38.77 -1.74
C TYR A 225 17.23 -38.83 -1.26
N LYS A 226 16.98 -39.53 -0.15
CA LYS A 226 15.67 -39.58 0.49
C LYS A 226 15.72 -38.90 1.85
N ILE A 227 14.73 -38.05 2.13
CA ILE A 227 14.61 -37.34 3.41
C ILE A 227 13.76 -38.17 4.37
N ASN A 228 14.30 -38.50 5.54
CA ASN A 228 13.54 -39.19 6.58
C ASN A 228 12.59 -38.25 7.35
N ASN A 229 11.75 -38.79 8.23
CA ASN A 229 10.81 -37.99 9.02
C ASN A 229 11.50 -36.99 9.98
N SER A 230 12.79 -37.19 10.28
CA SER A 230 13.62 -36.31 11.10
C SER A 230 14.39 -35.25 10.27
N LYS A 231 14.04 -35.07 8.99
CA LYS A 231 14.71 -34.17 8.02
C LYS A 231 16.18 -34.48 7.72
N ILE A 232 16.66 -35.68 8.04
CA ILE A 232 18.01 -36.13 7.68
C ILE A 232 17.95 -36.75 6.28
N SER A 233 18.87 -36.31 5.40
CA SER A 233 19.04 -36.86 4.06
C SER A 233 19.86 -38.16 4.11
N MET A 234 19.42 -39.17 3.36
CA MET A 234 20.12 -40.44 3.17
C MET A 234 20.34 -40.69 1.68
N LEU A 235 21.54 -41.10 1.28
CA LEU A 235 21.81 -41.47 -0.11
C LEU A 235 20.95 -42.68 -0.50
N ASN A 236 20.18 -42.56 -1.58
CA ASN A 236 19.33 -43.62 -2.11
C ASN A 236 20.07 -44.40 -3.23
N GLN A 237 20.60 -43.66 -4.21
CA GLN A 237 21.35 -44.22 -5.34
C GLN A 237 22.21 -43.14 -6.03
N VAL A 238 23.24 -43.59 -6.75
CA VAL A 238 23.97 -42.81 -7.75
C VAL A 238 23.81 -43.55 -9.08
N ALA A 239 23.27 -42.89 -10.09
CA ALA A 239 23.09 -43.44 -11.43
C ALA A 239 24.04 -42.74 -12.40
N ILE A 240 24.83 -43.53 -13.15
CA ILE A 240 25.77 -43.04 -14.17
C ILE A 240 25.27 -43.48 -15.54
N CYS A 241 25.01 -42.52 -16.42
CA CYS A 241 24.65 -42.74 -17.82
C CYS A 241 25.73 -42.15 -18.72
N GLN A 242 25.85 -42.67 -19.95
CA GLN A 242 26.56 -41.96 -21.02
C GLN A 242 25.82 -40.64 -21.34
N MET A 243 26.44 -39.70 -22.04
CA MET A 243 25.78 -38.50 -22.60
C MET A 243 25.68 -38.61 -24.11
N THR A 244 24.57 -38.15 -24.69
CA THR A 244 24.41 -38.10 -26.14
C THR A 244 25.34 -37.04 -26.69
N GLU A 245 25.72 -37.12 -27.97
CA GLU A 245 26.60 -36.10 -28.59
C GLU A 245 26.00 -34.69 -28.47
N ALA A 246 24.67 -34.55 -28.57
CA ALA A 246 23.98 -33.27 -28.40
C ALA A 246 24.08 -32.72 -26.96
N GLU A 247 23.87 -33.56 -25.94
CA GLU A 247 24.02 -33.16 -24.53
C GLU A 247 25.48 -32.88 -24.17
N TYR A 248 26.41 -33.65 -24.73
CA TYR A 248 27.84 -33.48 -24.54
C TYR A 248 28.33 -32.16 -25.14
N ASN A 249 28.01 -31.89 -26.41
CA ASN A 249 28.38 -30.64 -27.08
C ASN A 249 27.82 -29.43 -26.33
N ARG A 250 26.55 -29.48 -25.90
CA ARG A 250 25.96 -28.44 -25.04
C ARG A 250 26.69 -28.28 -23.70
N THR A 251 27.19 -29.37 -23.11
CA THR A 251 27.98 -29.34 -21.87
C THR A 251 29.34 -28.71 -22.11
N ILE A 252 30.03 -29.04 -23.20
CA ILE A 252 31.30 -28.42 -23.60
C ILE A 252 31.11 -26.93 -23.93
N ASP A 253 30.02 -26.53 -24.57
CA ASP A 253 29.69 -25.12 -24.82
C ASP A 253 29.46 -24.35 -23.50
N ILE A 254 28.74 -24.95 -22.54
CA ILE A 254 28.50 -24.35 -21.21
C ILE A 254 29.80 -24.28 -20.41
N VAL A 255 30.61 -25.35 -20.38
CA VAL A 255 31.93 -25.37 -19.75
C VAL A 255 32.85 -24.33 -20.39
N GLY A 256 32.88 -24.25 -21.72
CA GLY A 256 33.67 -23.29 -22.48
C GLY A 256 33.23 -21.84 -22.29
N LEU A 257 31.94 -21.58 -22.11
CA LEU A 257 31.40 -20.26 -21.72
C LEU A 257 31.79 -19.91 -20.28
N LEU A 258 31.63 -20.84 -19.34
CA LEU A 258 31.97 -20.63 -17.92
C LEU A 258 33.48 -20.42 -17.72
N LEU A 259 34.31 -21.23 -18.39
CA LEU A 259 35.76 -21.05 -18.44
C LEU A 259 36.13 -19.75 -19.13
N LYS A 260 35.52 -19.37 -20.26
CA LYS A 260 35.73 -18.04 -20.87
C LYS A 260 35.37 -16.90 -19.93
N THR A 261 34.33 -17.01 -19.09
CA THR A 261 34.05 -15.99 -18.07
C THR A 261 35.02 -16.00 -16.88
N MET A 262 35.77 -17.08 -16.66
CA MET A 262 36.88 -17.12 -15.68
C MET A 262 38.19 -16.59 -16.30
N ASP A 263 38.52 -16.97 -17.53
CA ASP A 263 39.74 -16.54 -18.24
C ASP A 263 39.63 -15.13 -18.84
N SER A 264 38.43 -14.61 -19.12
CA SER A 264 38.25 -13.21 -19.51
C SER A 264 38.56 -12.22 -18.37
N VAL A 265 38.71 -12.72 -17.14
CA VAL A 265 39.27 -11.96 -16.00
C VAL A 265 40.81 -11.89 -16.08
N VAL A 266 41.46 -12.70 -16.92
CA VAL A 266 42.93 -12.84 -17.02
C VAL A 266 43.49 -12.62 -18.45
N LYS A 267 43.01 -11.56 -19.13
CA LYS A 267 43.72 -10.77 -20.18
C LYS A 267 44.17 -11.48 -21.50
N PRO A 268 44.36 -10.75 -22.63
CA PRO A 268 44.68 -9.32 -22.72
C PRO A 268 43.90 -8.48 -23.75
N VAL A 269 43.33 -7.36 -23.30
CA VAL A 269 43.33 -6.11 -24.09
C VAL A 269 44.69 -5.43 -23.87
N ILE A 270 45.75 -6.00 -24.44
CA ILE A 270 47.10 -5.40 -24.55
C ILE A 270 47.75 -5.93 -25.84
N LYS A 271 47.53 -5.26 -26.97
CA LYS A 271 48.50 -5.20 -28.09
C LYS A 271 48.33 -4.01 -29.05
N THR A 272 47.97 -2.87 -28.46
CA THR A 272 48.19 -1.48 -28.91
C THR A 272 48.15 -0.69 -27.61
N ILE A 273 49.25 -0.21 -27.01
CA ILE A 273 50.50 0.28 -27.59
C ILE A 273 51.69 -0.35 -26.87
N ALA A 274 52.69 -0.82 -27.62
CA ALA A 274 54.04 -1.01 -27.11
C ALA A 274 54.90 0.13 -27.64
N GLU A 275 55.11 1.15 -26.80
CA GLU A 275 56.40 1.82 -26.55
C GLU A 275 56.20 3.04 -25.62
N SER A 276 57.27 3.40 -24.90
CA SER A 276 57.35 4.46 -23.87
C SER A 276 56.63 4.23 -22.51
N SER A 277 57.46 3.78 -21.55
CA SER A 277 57.58 4.27 -20.16
C SER A 277 56.41 4.18 -19.16
N THR A 278 56.60 3.29 -18.17
CA THR A 278 56.33 3.47 -16.71
C THR A 278 55.00 4.05 -16.23
N TYR A 279 54.21 3.25 -15.48
CA TYR A 279 54.00 3.44 -14.02
C TYR A 279 53.09 2.34 -13.40
N SER A 280 53.37 2.02 -12.13
CA SER A 280 52.74 1.14 -11.14
C SER A 280 51.35 0.48 -11.36
N ALA A 281 51.23 -0.77 -10.91
CA ALA A 281 49.97 -1.50 -10.72
C ALA A 281 49.04 -0.88 -9.65
N THR A 282 47.72 -1.14 -9.77
CA THR A 282 46.74 -0.91 -8.69
C THR A 282 45.73 -2.07 -8.58
N ASN A 283 45.25 -2.31 -7.36
CA ASN A 283 44.55 -3.54 -6.94
C ASN A 283 43.05 -3.56 -7.27
N GLU A 284 42.51 -4.74 -7.58
CA GLU A 284 41.09 -5.04 -7.27
C GLU A 284 40.93 -5.13 -5.74
N GLN A 285 39.85 -4.53 -5.20
CA GLN A 285 39.64 -4.42 -3.75
C GLN A 285 38.40 -5.20 -3.28
N PRO A 286 38.45 -5.81 -2.07
CA PRO A 286 37.38 -6.66 -1.56
C PRO A 286 36.15 -5.86 -1.10
N ALA A 287 34.96 -6.45 -1.29
CA ALA A 287 33.70 -5.95 -0.72
C ALA A 287 33.54 -6.39 0.75
N TYR A 288 32.94 -5.54 1.58
CA TYR A 288 32.71 -5.79 2.99
C TYR A 288 31.43 -6.61 3.23
N THR A 289 31.48 -7.57 4.17
CA THR A 289 30.33 -8.41 4.56
C THR A 289 30.27 -8.64 6.07
N SER A 290 29.11 -8.38 6.69
CA SER A 290 28.82 -8.66 8.10
C SER A 290 27.48 -9.39 8.27
N SER A 291 27.19 -9.87 9.49
CA SER A 291 25.87 -10.40 9.88
C SER A 291 24.75 -9.40 9.60
N ASP A 292 24.96 -8.15 10.02
CA ASP A 292 23.99 -7.07 9.97
C ASP A 292 23.66 -6.70 8.52
N ILE A 293 24.66 -6.61 7.64
CA ILE A 293 24.44 -6.37 6.21
C ILE A 293 23.55 -7.46 5.62
N LYS A 294 23.77 -8.73 6.00
CA LYS A 294 22.94 -9.83 5.53
C LYS A 294 21.50 -9.72 6.05
N GLU A 295 21.31 -9.48 7.34
CA GLU A 295 19.97 -9.34 7.95
C GLU A 295 19.18 -8.17 7.33
N TYR A 296 19.79 -6.99 7.23
CA TYR A 296 19.16 -5.84 6.59
C TYR A 296 18.94 -6.05 5.09
N SER A 297 19.85 -6.72 4.37
CA SER A 297 19.68 -7.06 2.96
C SER A 297 18.50 -8.01 2.74
N ASP A 298 18.38 -9.05 3.58
CA ASP A 298 17.26 -9.99 3.54
C ASP A 298 15.93 -9.32 3.93
N ALA A 299 15.93 -8.39 4.90
CA ALA A 299 14.75 -7.60 5.24
C ALA A 299 14.34 -6.63 4.12
N LEU A 300 15.29 -5.95 3.47
CA LEU A 300 15.03 -5.12 2.29
C LEU A 300 14.47 -5.96 1.13
N ARG A 301 14.99 -7.17 0.90
CA ARG A 301 14.42 -8.12 -0.08
C ARG A 301 12.98 -8.51 0.26
N ARG A 302 12.66 -8.79 1.53
CA ARG A 302 11.29 -9.07 1.99
C ARG A 302 10.34 -7.89 1.74
N GLU A 303 10.76 -6.66 2.08
CA GLU A 303 10.00 -5.43 1.78
C GLU A 303 9.80 -5.25 0.27
N ILE A 304 10.87 -5.36 -0.55
CA ILE A 304 10.82 -5.31 -2.02
C ILE A 304 9.80 -6.32 -2.58
N HIS A 305 9.87 -7.57 -2.14
CA HIS A 305 8.99 -8.64 -2.63
C HIS A 305 7.54 -8.40 -2.21
N TYR A 306 7.30 -8.00 -0.96
CA TYR A 306 5.98 -7.63 -0.45
C TYR A 306 5.34 -6.49 -1.28
N LEU A 307 6.12 -5.47 -1.62
CA LEU A 307 5.68 -4.37 -2.48
C LEU A 307 5.40 -4.84 -3.92
N LYS A 308 6.27 -5.68 -4.51
CA LYS A 308 6.11 -6.22 -5.87
C LYS A 308 4.87 -7.11 -6.03
N LEU A 309 4.45 -7.82 -4.99
CA LEU A 309 3.23 -8.65 -4.99
C LEU A 309 1.91 -7.83 -4.95
N GLY A 310 1.95 -6.51 -5.13
CA GLY A 310 0.74 -5.66 -5.09
C GLY A 310 0.07 -5.56 -3.72
N LYS A 311 0.81 -5.96 -2.66
CA LYS A 311 0.43 -5.82 -1.24
C LYS A 311 0.98 -4.54 -0.61
N GLY A 312 1.77 -3.75 -1.35
CA GLY A 312 2.14 -2.40 -0.97
C GLY A 312 0.94 -1.47 -0.85
N LYS A 313 1.13 -0.34 -0.16
CA LYS A 313 0.09 0.65 0.10
C LYS A 313 -0.50 1.18 -1.22
N ARG A 314 -1.73 0.75 -1.50
CA ARG A 314 -2.56 1.28 -2.58
C ARG A 314 -3.07 2.65 -2.16
N TYR A 315 -2.85 3.66 -2.98
CA TYR A 315 -3.37 4.99 -2.77
C TYR A 315 -4.68 5.11 -3.52
N LYS A 316 -5.77 5.31 -2.78
CA LYS A 316 -7.07 5.53 -3.40
C LYS A 316 -7.09 6.93 -4.02
N ILE A 317 -7.40 6.94 -5.30
CA ILE A 317 -7.55 8.12 -6.14
C ILE A 317 -8.99 8.15 -6.66
N VAL A 318 -9.58 9.34 -6.70
CA VAL A 318 -11.01 9.55 -6.93
C VAL A 318 -11.21 10.66 -7.97
N ASN A 319 -12.44 10.82 -8.46
CA ASN A 319 -12.80 11.90 -9.39
C ASN A 319 -11.89 11.97 -10.63
N GLY A 320 -11.49 10.81 -11.14
CA GLY A 320 -10.66 10.66 -12.32
C GLY A 320 -11.35 11.19 -13.56
N VAL A 321 -10.74 12.16 -14.23
CA VAL A 321 -11.22 12.74 -15.49
C VAL A 321 -10.17 12.56 -16.57
N LYS A 322 -10.56 11.94 -17.68
CA LYS A 322 -9.71 11.84 -18.86
C LYS A 322 -9.50 13.23 -19.47
N LEU A 323 -8.24 13.67 -19.54
CA LEU A 323 -7.87 14.97 -20.09
C LEU A 323 -7.63 14.92 -21.60
N ASN A 324 -7.17 13.77 -22.12
CA ASN A 324 -6.77 13.65 -23.51
C ASN A 324 -7.23 12.31 -24.13
N ARG A 325 -7.72 12.36 -25.37
CA ARG A 325 -7.95 11.20 -26.24
C ARG A 325 -6.84 11.21 -27.29
N SER A 326 -5.93 10.25 -27.26
CA SER A 326 -4.78 10.22 -28.18
C SER A 326 -4.76 8.97 -29.05
N ASP A 327 -4.41 9.16 -30.33
CA ASP A 327 -4.42 8.13 -31.38
C ASP A 327 -3.20 7.19 -31.34
N LYS A 328 -2.46 7.15 -30.22
CA LYS A 328 -1.22 6.39 -30.04
C LYS A 328 -1.19 5.50 -28.79
N GLY A 329 -2.35 5.22 -28.20
CA GLY A 329 -2.46 4.29 -27.07
C GLY A 329 -1.93 4.80 -25.73
N ILE A 330 -1.61 6.09 -25.60
CA ILE A 330 -1.25 6.71 -24.32
C ILE A 330 -2.34 7.71 -23.93
N TYR A 331 -2.81 7.63 -22.69
CA TYR A 331 -3.95 8.39 -22.18
C TYR A 331 -3.55 9.24 -20.98
N THR A 332 -4.03 10.49 -20.96
CA THR A 332 -3.75 11.42 -19.85
C THR A 332 -4.97 11.54 -18.95
N TYR A 333 -4.79 11.32 -17.65
CA TYR A 333 -5.83 11.40 -16.63
C TYR A 333 -5.44 12.39 -15.53
N SER A 334 -6.40 13.20 -15.08
CA SER A 334 -6.30 13.90 -13.80
C SER A 334 -7.12 13.16 -12.76
N PHE A 335 -6.58 12.99 -11.55
CA PHE A 335 -7.24 12.38 -10.41
C PHE A 335 -7.08 13.24 -9.16
N GLU A 336 -8.08 13.19 -8.27
CA GLU A 336 -7.96 13.69 -6.91
C GLU A 336 -7.49 12.57 -5.96
N MET A 337 -6.72 12.90 -4.93
CA MET A 337 -6.07 11.94 -4.03
C MET A 337 -6.68 11.98 -2.63
N GLU A 338 -6.91 10.81 -2.02
CA GLU A 338 -7.37 10.77 -0.62
C GLU A 338 -6.27 11.13 0.40
N THR A 339 -5.00 11.04 0.00
CA THR A 339 -3.85 11.47 0.81
C THR A 339 -2.82 12.17 -0.05
N GLU A 340 -2.31 13.30 0.44
CA GLU A 340 -1.17 14.02 -0.15
C GLU A 340 -0.01 13.04 -0.36
N LEU A 341 0.42 12.90 -1.61
CA LEU A 341 1.45 11.97 -2.01
C LEU A 341 2.44 12.72 -2.92
N HIS A 342 3.68 12.84 -2.49
CA HIS A 342 4.70 13.51 -3.29
C HIS A 342 5.46 12.49 -4.10
N LEU A 343 5.02 12.28 -5.34
CA LEU A 343 5.73 11.50 -6.32
C LEU A 343 6.55 12.44 -7.19
N PRO A 344 7.84 12.14 -7.44
CA PRO A 344 8.58 12.89 -8.44
C PRO A 344 7.94 12.68 -9.81
N ASP A 345 8.03 13.70 -10.68
CA ASP A 345 7.75 13.55 -12.10
C ASP A 345 8.47 12.30 -12.65
N ASP A 346 7.81 11.59 -13.56
CA ASP A 346 8.27 10.31 -14.13
C ASP A 346 8.34 9.14 -13.13
N ALA A 347 7.80 9.27 -11.92
CA ALA A 347 7.62 8.13 -11.02
C ALA A 347 6.75 7.04 -11.71
N PRO A 348 7.26 5.80 -11.84
CA PRO A 348 6.49 4.71 -12.43
C PRO A 348 5.37 4.25 -11.49
N ILE A 349 4.20 4.02 -12.08
CA ILE A 349 2.96 3.74 -11.38
C ILE A 349 2.12 2.69 -12.12
N VAL A 350 1.18 2.09 -11.40
CA VAL A 350 0.12 1.23 -11.92
C VAL A 350 -1.20 1.72 -11.34
N VAL A 351 -2.23 1.88 -12.18
CA VAL A 351 -3.59 2.25 -11.77
C VAL A 351 -4.52 1.06 -11.98
N GLU A 352 -5.31 0.73 -10.96
CA GLU A 352 -6.30 -0.35 -10.98
C GLU A 352 -7.67 0.20 -10.58
N THR A 353 -8.64 0.15 -11.49
CA THR A 353 -10.01 0.63 -11.25
C THR A 353 -10.86 -0.42 -10.52
N SER A 354 -11.95 0.01 -9.86
CA SER A 354 -12.90 -0.90 -9.21
C SER A 354 -13.59 -1.89 -10.18
N GLY A 355 -13.55 -1.63 -11.50
CA GLY A 355 -14.04 -2.54 -12.55
C GLY A 355 -13.02 -3.57 -13.05
N GLY A 356 -11.82 -3.63 -12.47
CA GLY A 356 -10.76 -4.57 -12.86
C GLY A 356 -9.89 -4.13 -14.05
N LEU A 357 -10.14 -2.96 -14.64
CA LEU A 357 -9.23 -2.37 -15.64
C LEU A 357 -7.95 -1.91 -14.95
N ARG A 358 -6.81 -2.34 -15.49
CA ARG A 358 -5.46 -2.04 -15.01
C ARG A 358 -4.66 -1.35 -16.11
N ALA A 359 -3.97 -0.28 -15.77
CA ALA A 359 -3.09 0.48 -16.66
C ALA A 359 -1.72 0.69 -15.99
N VAL A 360 -0.64 0.69 -16.76
CA VAL A 360 0.72 1.04 -16.30
C VAL A 360 1.05 2.43 -16.83
N GLY A 361 1.90 3.18 -16.11
CA GLY A 361 2.13 4.57 -16.46
C GLY A 361 3.21 5.28 -15.66
N THR A 362 3.22 6.61 -15.80
CA THR A 362 4.06 7.51 -15.03
C THR A 362 3.29 8.73 -14.53
N VAL A 363 3.78 9.32 -13.44
CA VAL A 363 3.31 10.61 -12.94
C VAL A 363 3.81 11.73 -13.86
N LEU A 364 2.88 12.52 -14.40
CA LEU A 364 3.20 13.72 -15.18
C LEU A 364 3.33 14.96 -14.30
N LEU A 365 2.44 15.10 -13.32
CA LEU A 365 2.40 16.22 -12.36
C LEU A 365 1.76 15.74 -11.06
N CYS A 366 2.24 16.22 -9.90
CA CYS A 366 1.70 15.85 -8.59
C CYS A 366 1.71 17.07 -7.66
N GLU A 367 0.57 17.76 -7.57
CA GLU A 367 0.38 19.01 -6.82
C GLU A 367 -0.71 18.80 -5.75
N ASP A 368 -0.30 18.83 -4.47
CA ASP A 368 -1.15 18.65 -3.29
C ASP A 368 -2.05 17.39 -3.31
N PHE A 369 -3.34 17.57 -3.68
CA PHE A 369 -4.35 16.50 -3.77
C PHE A 369 -4.72 16.17 -5.21
N GLN A 370 -4.06 16.76 -6.21
CA GLN A 370 -4.31 16.47 -7.61
C GLN A 370 -3.07 15.86 -8.26
N MET A 371 -3.28 14.81 -9.02
CA MET A 371 -2.22 14.18 -9.79
C MET A 371 -2.65 13.98 -11.23
N THR A 372 -1.73 14.28 -12.15
CA THR A 372 -1.90 14.00 -13.57
C THR A 372 -1.01 12.81 -13.93
N LEU A 373 -1.61 11.82 -14.58
CA LEU A 373 -0.99 10.53 -14.90
C LEU A 373 -1.00 10.31 -16.42
N LEU A 374 0.09 9.75 -16.93
CA LEU A 374 0.18 9.17 -18.27
C LEU A 374 0.05 7.66 -18.16
N LEU A 375 -0.95 7.07 -18.82
CA LEU A 375 -1.28 5.65 -18.75
C LEU A 375 -1.24 5.00 -20.14
N ASP A 376 -0.85 3.73 -20.20
CA ASP A 376 -0.77 2.91 -21.43
C ASP A 376 -2.11 2.32 -21.90
N SER A 377 -3.16 2.48 -21.10
CA SER A 377 -4.46 1.82 -21.28
C SER A 377 -5.61 2.78 -20.95
N ASP A 378 -6.74 2.61 -21.65
CA ASP A 378 -7.93 3.44 -21.45
C ASP A 378 -8.71 3.00 -20.20
N LEU A 379 -9.03 3.95 -19.32
CA LEU A 379 -9.83 3.73 -18.11
C LEU A 379 -11.25 4.34 -18.22
N ASN A 380 -11.71 4.67 -19.43
CA ASN A 380 -12.94 5.42 -19.75
C ASN A 380 -12.83 6.94 -19.50
N ASP A 381 -13.84 7.71 -19.92
CA ASP A 381 -13.82 9.19 -19.83
C ASP A 381 -13.92 9.72 -18.38
N LYS A 382 -14.55 8.98 -17.47
CA LYS A 382 -14.62 9.28 -16.03
C LYS A 382 -14.41 8.02 -15.18
N VAL A 383 -13.69 8.18 -14.07
CA VAL A 383 -13.38 7.13 -13.10
C VAL A 383 -13.75 7.64 -11.70
N SER A 384 -14.80 7.09 -11.09
CA SER A 384 -15.23 7.50 -9.75
C SER A 384 -14.16 7.21 -8.69
N SER A 385 -13.54 6.03 -8.77
CA SER A 385 -12.43 5.61 -7.91
C SER A 385 -11.51 4.61 -8.60
N ALA A 386 -10.22 4.71 -8.29
CA ALA A 386 -9.18 3.76 -8.65
C ALA A 386 -8.12 3.67 -7.55
N HIS A 387 -7.22 2.70 -7.68
CA HIS A 387 -6.10 2.47 -6.78
C HIS A 387 -4.79 2.68 -7.54
N LEU A 388 -4.03 3.67 -7.11
CA LEU A 388 -2.67 3.92 -7.55
C LEU A 388 -1.70 3.07 -6.73
N MET A 389 -0.82 2.36 -7.43
CA MET A 389 0.36 1.71 -6.87
C MET A 389 1.60 2.37 -7.47
N VAL A 390 2.42 2.95 -6.62
CA VAL A 390 3.74 3.50 -6.98
C VAL A 390 4.76 2.37 -6.88
N GLU A 391 5.76 2.29 -7.76
CA GLU A 391 6.81 1.27 -7.66
C GLU A 391 7.94 1.68 -6.69
N PRO A 392 7.94 1.30 -5.39
CA PRO A 392 8.88 1.86 -4.41
C PRO A 392 10.14 0.98 -4.31
N TRP A 393 10.12 -0.22 -4.90
CA TRP A 393 11.18 -1.20 -4.76
C TRP A 393 12.48 -0.78 -5.45
N LYS A 394 12.42 0.00 -6.53
CA LYS A 394 13.63 0.49 -7.24
C LYS A 394 14.57 1.28 -6.31
N LEU A 395 13.99 2.05 -5.38
CA LEU A 395 14.74 2.76 -4.33
C LEU A 395 15.39 1.77 -3.35
N LEU A 396 14.65 0.76 -2.91
CA LEU A 396 15.13 -0.26 -1.96
C LEU A 396 16.17 -1.19 -2.61
N GLU A 397 16.08 -1.45 -3.92
CA GLU A 397 17.06 -2.20 -4.71
C GLU A 397 18.37 -1.41 -4.83
N ALA A 398 18.30 -0.10 -5.14
CA ALA A 398 19.47 0.77 -5.15
C ALA A 398 20.13 0.89 -3.76
N LEU A 399 19.32 0.95 -2.70
CA LEU A 399 19.78 0.96 -1.32
C LEU A 399 20.47 -0.36 -0.94
N ASN A 400 19.86 -1.50 -1.29
CA ASN A 400 20.44 -2.83 -1.08
C ASN A 400 21.76 -3.00 -1.85
N LYS A 401 21.83 -2.54 -3.11
CA LYS A 401 23.06 -2.52 -3.91
C LYS A 401 24.18 -1.78 -3.17
N ARG A 402 23.92 -0.55 -2.69
CA ARG A 402 24.90 0.26 -1.94
C ARG A 402 25.37 -0.41 -0.65
N MET A 403 24.46 -1.06 0.10
CA MET A 403 24.83 -1.82 1.30
C MET A 403 25.77 -3.00 0.98
N THR A 404 25.50 -3.73 -0.11
CA THR A 404 26.34 -4.87 -0.52
C THR A 404 27.64 -4.47 -1.24
N SER A 405 27.79 -3.20 -1.63
CA SER A 405 28.97 -2.70 -2.34
C SER A 405 29.91 -1.83 -1.47
N LEU A 406 29.79 -1.91 -0.15
CA LEU A 406 30.66 -1.17 0.77
C LEU A 406 32.11 -1.68 0.67
N ASN A 407 33.06 -0.75 0.54
CA ASN A 407 34.49 -1.04 0.45
C ASN A 407 35.19 -0.62 1.77
N PRO A 408 35.89 -1.53 2.48
CA PRO A 408 36.61 -1.24 3.73
C PRO A 408 37.58 -0.06 3.68
N ASN A 409 38.25 0.14 2.53
CA ASN A 409 39.26 1.18 2.37
C ASN A 409 38.65 2.57 2.17
N VAL A 410 37.42 2.64 1.65
CA VAL A 410 36.74 3.87 1.24
C VAL A 410 35.64 4.28 2.22
N ASN A 411 34.77 3.34 2.61
CA ASN A 411 33.56 3.62 3.40
C ASN A 411 33.78 3.40 4.90
N LYS A 412 34.92 3.85 5.43
CA LYS A 412 35.38 3.61 6.81
C LYS A 412 34.34 3.98 7.87
N LEU A 413 33.69 5.14 7.73
CA LEU A 413 32.70 5.62 8.69
C LEU A 413 31.42 4.77 8.70
N ALA A 414 30.95 4.32 7.53
CA ALA A 414 29.80 3.43 7.42
C ALA A 414 30.06 2.08 8.13
N ILE A 415 31.25 1.53 7.97
CA ILE A 415 31.65 0.26 8.60
C ILE A 415 31.85 0.45 10.12
N LYS A 416 32.46 1.56 10.54
CA LYS A 416 32.61 1.89 11.97
C LYS A 416 31.28 1.97 12.72
N ILE A 417 30.23 2.52 12.09
CA ILE A 417 28.87 2.54 12.67
C ILE A 417 28.36 1.12 12.92
N MET A 418 28.59 0.19 11.99
CA MET A 418 28.10 -1.19 12.10
C MET A 418 28.92 -2.04 13.08
N GLU A 419 30.26 -1.93 13.04
CA GLU A 419 31.15 -2.77 13.85
C GLU A 419 31.28 -2.30 15.31
N GLN A 420 31.27 -0.98 15.53
CA GLN A 420 31.59 -0.40 16.85
C GLN A 420 30.38 0.26 17.50
N GLY A 421 29.45 0.81 16.71
CA GLY A 421 28.34 1.64 17.22
C GLY A 421 27.52 0.98 18.33
N PRO A 422 26.87 -0.17 18.11
CA PRO A 422 26.06 -0.82 19.14
C PRO A 422 26.85 -1.22 20.40
N ALA A 423 28.14 -1.52 20.26
CA ALA A 423 29.02 -1.95 21.35
C ALA A 423 29.59 -0.79 22.20
N LEU A 424 29.40 0.46 21.77
CA LEU A 424 29.87 1.66 22.49
C LEU A 424 28.83 2.21 23.49
N SER A 425 27.59 1.74 23.45
CA SER A 425 26.58 2.14 24.45
C SER A 425 26.90 1.57 25.83
N THR A 426 26.45 2.27 26.89
CA THR A 426 26.70 1.87 28.29
C THR A 426 25.41 1.92 29.10
N ASP A 427 25.33 1.15 30.17
CA ASP A 427 24.21 1.17 31.11
C ASP A 427 24.07 2.48 31.93
N THR A 428 24.85 3.52 31.64
CA THR A 428 24.76 4.80 32.37
C THR A 428 23.63 5.71 31.86
N ASP A 429 23.00 6.45 32.79
CA ASP A 429 21.85 7.31 32.52
C ASP A 429 22.20 8.44 31.53
N ILE A 430 21.31 8.65 30.54
CA ILE A 430 21.38 9.72 29.54
C ILE A 430 21.59 11.13 30.14
N ALA A 431 21.24 11.35 31.42
CA ALA A 431 21.43 12.62 32.11
C ALA A 431 22.88 13.15 32.03
N GLY A 432 23.89 12.28 31.91
CA GLY A 432 25.30 12.64 31.73
C GLY A 432 25.68 13.13 30.32
N VAL A 433 24.80 13.04 29.32
CA VAL A 433 25.12 13.39 27.92
C VAL A 433 25.59 14.85 27.78
N PRO A 434 26.62 15.16 26.95
CA PRO A 434 26.99 16.54 26.62
C PRO A 434 25.80 17.32 26.04
N LYS A 435 25.67 18.60 26.39
CA LYS A 435 24.49 19.42 26.03
C LYS A 435 24.84 20.75 25.40
N GLY A 436 23.98 21.21 24.49
CA GLY A 436 24.04 22.53 23.84
C GLY A 436 24.80 22.54 22.50
N GLN A 437 24.65 23.63 21.75
CA GLN A 437 25.16 23.74 20.37
C GLN A 437 26.70 23.71 20.32
N ASP A 438 27.38 24.35 21.27
CA ASP A 438 28.85 24.36 21.31
C ASP A 438 29.44 23.00 21.71
N ALA A 439 28.65 22.15 22.40
CA ALA A 439 29.06 20.77 22.66
C ALA A 439 29.04 19.94 21.36
N VAL A 440 28.10 20.19 20.43
CA VAL A 440 28.09 19.55 19.11
C VAL A 440 29.32 19.97 18.30
N GLU A 441 29.69 21.25 18.33
CA GLU A 441 30.87 21.75 17.61
C GLU A 441 32.17 21.12 18.15
N ARG A 442 32.36 21.12 19.48
CA ARG A 442 33.51 20.44 20.10
C ARG A 442 33.56 18.95 19.79
N LYS A 443 32.40 18.27 19.78
CA LYS A 443 32.31 16.84 19.41
C LYS A 443 32.75 16.59 17.96
N LEU A 444 32.36 17.46 17.03
CA LEU A 444 32.75 17.35 15.62
C LEU A 444 34.23 17.67 15.38
N GLU A 445 34.87 18.42 16.28
CA GLU A 445 36.33 18.63 16.24
C GLU A 445 37.06 17.34 16.64
N THR A 446 36.67 16.70 17.76
CA THR A 446 37.32 15.47 18.27
C THR A 446 36.94 14.19 17.54
N ASP A 447 35.65 13.98 17.25
CA ASP A 447 35.09 12.68 16.84
C ASP A 447 34.78 12.66 15.35
N ASP A 448 34.88 11.48 14.73
CA ASP A 448 34.54 11.25 13.32
C ASP A 448 33.05 11.01 13.06
N ILE A 449 32.33 10.49 14.06
CA ILE A 449 30.88 10.28 14.04
C ILE A 449 30.26 11.03 15.21
N VAL A 450 29.27 11.88 14.93
CA VAL A 450 28.50 12.61 15.96
C VAL A 450 27.01 12.38 15.74
N THR A 451 26.32 11.97 16.80
CA THR A 451 24.87 11.78 16.83
C THR A 451 24.25 12.89 17.68
N VAL A 452 23.41 13.71 17.09
CA VAL A 452 22.74 14.83 17.75
C VAL A 452 21.29 14.48 18.02
N TRP A 453 20.96 14.33 19.30
CA TRP A 453 19.59 14.32 19.76
C TRP A 453 19.06 15.75 19.81
N GLY A 454 18.16 16.08 18.89
CA GLY A 454 17.58 17.41 18.72
C GLY A 454 16.05 17.44 18.90
N PRO A 455 15.56 17.49 20.15
CA PRO A 455 14.15 17.73 20.47
C PRO A 455 13.54 18.97 19.80
N PRO A 456 12.20 19.11 19.76
CA PRO A 456 11.49 20.22 19.14
C PRO A 456 11.93 21.60 19.64
N GLY A 457 12.07 22.55 18.72
CA GLY A 457 12.45 23.93 19.04
C GLY A 457 13.92 24.14 19.45
N THR A 458 14.75 23.09 19.53
CA THR A 458 16.13 23.19 20.05
C THR A 458 17.19 23.67 19.04
N GLY A 459 16.75 23.94 17.79
CA GLY A 459 17.59 24.57 16.77
C GLY A 459 18.41 23.62 15.89
N LYS A 460 18.02 22.34 15.72
CA LYS A 460 18.66 21.36 14.79
C LYS A 460 19.18 22.01 13.49
N THR A 461 18.26 22.58 12.72
CA THR A 461 18.49 23.26 11.42
C THR A 461 19.49 24.41 11.53
N TYR A 462 19.41 25.20 12.60
CA TYR A 462 20.34 26.30 12.89
C TYR A 462 21.76 25.77 13.20
N THR A 463 21.87 24.72 14.01
CA THR A 463 23.15 24.08 14.34
C THR A 463 23.80 23.48 13.09
N MET A 464 23.04 22.76 12.27
CA MET A 464 23.52 22.25 10.98
C MET A 464 24.00 23.38 10.06
N ALA A 465 23.24 24.47 9.92
CA ALA A 465 23.63 25.61 9.10
C ALA A 465 24.91 26.31 9.61
N LYS A 466 25.04 26.49 10.93
CA LYS A 466 26.24 27.04 11.60
C LYS A 466 27.48 26.18 11.32
N ILE A 467 27.33 24.85 11.37
CA ILE A 467 28.40 23.89 11.06
C ILE A 467 28.75 23.93 9.56
N ALA A 468 27.76 23.90 8.67
CA ALA A 468 27.99 24.02 7.23
C ALA A 468 28.76 25.30 6.88
N LYS A 469 28.38 26.46 7.46
CA LYS A 469 29.13 27.73 7.30
C LYS A 469 30.60 27.60 7.71
N LYS A 470 30.90 26.93 8.84
CA LYS A 470 32.31 26.68 9.25
C LYS A 470 33.07 25.80 8.26
N TYR A 471 32.42 24.82 7.63
CA TYR A 471 33.06 23.96 6.62
C TYR A 471 33.21 24.67 5.25
N ILE A 472 32.24 25.51 4.87
CA ILE A 472 32.34 26.39 3.69
C ILE A 472 33.59 27.27 3.80
N ALA A 473 33.77 27.96 4.93
CA ALA A 473 34.91 28.83 5.19
C ALA A 473 36.27 28.08 5.25
N LYS A 474 36.28 26.77 5.48
CA LYS A 474 37.47 25.90 5.43
C LYS A 474 37.71 25.30 4.04
N ASN A 475 36.98 25.76 3.01
CA ASN A 475 36.95 25.21 1.65
C ASN A 475 36.68 23.68 1.60
N LYS A 476 35.92 23.16 2.58
CA LYS A 476 35.54 21.74 2.66
C LYS A 476 34.17 21.49 2.05
N SER A 477 33.99 20.28 1.53
CA SER A 477 32.77 19.82 0.88
C SER A 477 31.74 19.30 1.88
N VAL A 478 30.46 19.65 1.69
CA VAL A 478 29.37 19.30 2.61
C VAL A 478 28.19 18.72 1.84
N LEU A 479 27.67 17.57 2.28
CA LEU A 479 26.42 17.02 1.81
C LEU A 479 25.38 17.06 2.94
N ILE A 480 24.23 17.68 2.67
CA ILE A 480 23.08 17.74 3.56
C ILE A 480 21.99 16.84 2.96
N VAL A 481 21.59 15.81 3.72
CA VAL A 481 20.51 14.89 3.33
C VAL A 481 19.39 14.84 4.37
N SER A 482 18.17 14.59 3.92
CA SER A 482 17.03 14.28 4.79
C SER A 482 15.97 13.45 4.04
N HIS A 483 14.95 13.00 4.76
CA HIS A 483 13.81 12.27 4.22
C HIS A 483 12.82 13.15 3.44
N SER A 484 12.65 14.41 3.84
CA SER A 484 11.68 15.33 3.24
C SER A 484 12.39 16.46 2.49
N ASN A 485 11.75 17.00 1.45
CA ASN A 485 12.26 18.22 0.79
C ASN A 485 12.26 19.41 1.77
N VAL A 486 11.19 19.57 2.56
CA VAL A 486 11.02 20.67 3.54
C VAL A 486 12.19 20.76 4.53
N SER A 487 12.65 19.61 5.05
CA SER A 487 13.80 19.56 5.97
C SER A 487 15.09 20.05 5.30
N VAL A 488 15.35 19.62 4.07
CA VAL A 488 16.53 20.05 3.29
C VAL A 488 16.44 21.53 2.93
N ASP A 489 15.26 21.98 2.49
CA ASP A 489 14.98 23.37 2.14
C ASP A 489 15.25 24.29 3.33
N GLY A 490 14.74 23.94 4.52
CA GLY A 490 14.97 24.67 5.76
C GLY A 490 16.45 24.78 6.15
N VAL A 491 17.24 23.71 5.99
CA VAL A 491 18.69 23.78 6.27
C VAL A 491 19.39 24.66 5.24
N ILE A 492 19.15 24.48 3.94
CA ILE A 492 19.82 25.28 2.90
C ILE A 492 19.43 26.76 3.00
N LYS A 493 18.15 27.08 3.17
CA LYS A 493 17.66 28.45 3.43
C LYS A 493 18.39 29.08 4.62
N LYS A 494 18.60 28.32 5.70
CA LYS A 494 19.32 28.81 6.88
C LYS A 494 20.84 28.95 6.65
N VAL A 495 21.45 28.12 5.80
CA VAL A 495 22.84 28.31 5.34
C VAL A 495 22.95 29.60 4.53
N VAL A 496 22.09 29.79 3.52
CA VAL A 496 22.03 30.98 2.66
C VAL A 496 21.88 32.26 3.49
N GLY A 497 20.87 32.32 4.36
CA GLY A 497 20.64 33.47 5.25
C GLY A 497 21.66 33.64 6.38
N MET A 498 22.66 32.75 6.50
CA MET A 498 23.80 32.90 7.39
C MET A 498 25.06 33.38 6.67
N LEU A 499 25.09 33.49 5.34
CA LEU A 499 26.25 33.99 4.61
C LEU A 499 26.44 35.50 4.87
N ASN A 500 27.70 35.93 4.95
CA ASN A 500 28.05 37.34 4.99
C ASN A 500 28.13 37.88 3.54
N THR A 501 28.19 39.20 3.37
CA THR A 501 28.35 39.87 2.05
C THR A 501 29.53 39.30 1.25
N ASP A 502 30.65 39.00 1.91
CA ASP A 502 31.84 38.41 1.26
C ASP A 502 31.60 37.00 0.71
N MET A 503 30.61 36.28 1.26
CA MET A 503 30.19 34.94 0.84
C MET A 503 29.01 34.95 -0.14
N GLN A 504 28.49 36.12 -0.54
CA GLN A 504 27.48 36.24 -1.61
C GLN A 504 27.98 35.60 -2.92
N SER A 505 29.27 35.82 -3.23
CA SER A 505 30.00 35.21 -4.35
C SER A 505 29.90 33.68 -4.38
N TYR A 506 29.82 33.00 -3.23
CA TYR A 506 29.73 31.54 -3.17
C TYR A 506 28.37 31.02 -3.69
N LEU A 507 27.31 31.83 -3.62
CA LEU A 507 26.03 31.51 -4.25
C LEU A 507 26.10 31.75 -5.76
N GLU A 508 26.63 32.89 -6.19
CA GLU A 508 26.73 33.28 -7.60
C GLU A 508 27.68 32.39 -8.42
N ASP A 509 28.70 31.82 -7.75
CA ASP A 509 29.60 30.78 -8.26
C ASP A 509 28.97 29.36 -8.29
N GLY A 510 27.79 29.17 -7.67
CA GLY A 510 27.12 27.87 -7.58
C GLY A 510 27.81 26.90 -6.62
N LYS A 511 28.54 27.39 -5.61
CA LYS A 511 29.18 26.55 -4.60
C LYS A 511 28.18 25.96 -3.60
N ILE A 512 26.98 26.53 -3.45
CA ILE A 512 25.94 26.06 -2.52
C ILE A 512 24.66 25.83 -3.33
N LEU A 513 24.27 24.57 -3.54
CA LEU A 513 23.12 24.21 -4.38
C LEU A 513 22.15 23.24 -3.71
N ARG A 514 20.86 23.59 -3.74
CA ARG A 514 19.74 22.71 -3.43
C ARG A 514 19.36 21.90 -4.68
N PHE A 515 19.60 20.59 -4.64
CA PHE A 515 19.40 19.67 -5.77
C PHE A 515 18.11 18.84 -5.63
N GLY A 516 17.20 19.00 -6.58
CA GLY A 516 15.87 18.38 -6.59
C GLY A 516 14.75 19.38 -6.32
N TYR A 517 13.52 18.87 -6.13
CA TYR A 517 12.33 19.69 -5.90
C TYR A 517 12.38 20.45 -4.58
N VAL A 518 11.87 21.68 -4.58
CA VAL A 518 11.86 22.63 -3.45
C VAL A 518 10.40 22.96 -3.10
N ARG A 519 10.05 22.97 -1.80
CA ARG A 519 8.72 23.36 -1.28
C ARG A 519 8.70 24.71 -0.56
N ASP A 520 9.84 25.24 -0.14
CA ASP A 520 9.90 26.58 0.48
C ASP A 520 9.83 27.66 -0.61
N ASP A 521 8.80 28.50 -0.58
CA ASP A 521 8.53 29.49 -1.64
C ASP A 521 9.67 30.48 -1.85
N GLU A 522 10.23 31.02 -0.76
CA GLU A 522 11.36 31.97 -0.79
C GLU A 522 12.61 31.33 -1.38
N LEU A 523 12.92 30.08 -0.99
CA LEU A 523 14.03 29.33 -1.58
C LEU A 523 13.75 28.99 -3.05
N SER A 524 12.49 28.69 -3.42
CA SER A 524 12.09 28.40 -4.81
C SER A 524 12.26 29.60 -5.75
N GLN A 525 12.16 30.82 -5.22
CA GLN A 525 12.36 32.08 -5.96
C GLN A 525 13.84 32.50 -6.03
N ASN A 526 14.72 31.92 -5.22
CA ASN A 526 16.13 32.30 -5.18
C ASN A 526 16.86 31.84 -6.46
N SER A 527 17.43 32.81 -7.19
CA SER A 527 18.09 32.61 -8.50
C SER A 527 19.37 31.78 -8.47
N TYR A 528 19.98 31.59 -7.30
CA TYR A 528 21.30 31.00 -7.15
C TYR A 528 21.38 29.81 -6.18
N ALA A 529 20.47 29.73 -5.20
CA ALA A 529 20.49 28.68 -4.18
C ALA A 529 19.89 27.34 -4.64
N THR A 530 19.00 27.34 -5.65
CA THR A 530 18.47 26.10 -6.24
C THR A 530 19.22 25.76 -7.52
N SER A 531 19.55 24.49 -7.73
CA SER A 531 20.32 24.08 -8.91
C SER A 531 19.55 24.27 -10.22
N PHE A 532 18.22 24.20 -10.17
CA PHE A 532 17.36 24.50 -11.31
C PHE A 532 17.44 25.99 -11.70
N ASN A 533 17.22 26.92 -10.76
CA ASN A 533 17.28 28.35 -11.05
C ASN A 533 18.71 28.81 -11.36
N TYR A 534 19.71 28.22 -10.71
CA TYR A 534 21.12 28.45 -11.03
C TYR A 534 21.45 28.07 -12.48
N THR A 535 20.87 26.97 -12.99
CA THR A 535 21.03 26.56 -14.39
C THR A 535 20.35 27.56 -15.34
N LEU A 536 19.20 28.12 -14.95
CA LEU A 536 18.52 29.18 -15.72
C LEU A 536 19.32 30.49 -15.72
N SER A 537 19.88 30.91 -14.58
CA SER A 537 20.67 32.16 -14.47
C SER A 537 22.04 32.09 -15.16
N LYS A 538 22.48 30.91 -15.61
CA LYS A 538 23.63 30.73 -16.51
C LYS A 538 23.23 30.44 -17.97
N SER A 539 21.94 30.35 -18.29
CA SER A 539 21.44 30.05 -19.64
C SER A 539 20.17 30.84 -19.98
N ASP A 540 20.35 32.08 -20.44
CA ASP A 540 19.31 32.98 -20.96
C ASP A 540 18.35 32.30 -21.94
N SER A 541 18.86 31.39 -22.78
CA SER A 541 18.05 30.66 -23.76
C SER A 541 17.01 29.77 -23.08
N TYR A 542 17.40 29.01 -22.05
CA TYR A 542 16.47 28.17 -21.31
C TYR A 542 15.51 28.99 -20.44
N ALA A 543 15.98 30.08 -19.84
CA ALA A 543 15.14 31.00 -19.06
C ALA A 543 14.00 31.56 -19.93
N ARG A 544 14.33 32.19 -21.06
CA ARG A 544 13.34 32.81 -21.97
C ARG A 544 12.38 31.78 -22.58
N GLN A 545 12.85 30.59 -22.95
CA GLN A 545 11.98 29.53 -23.47
C GLN A 545 10.99 29.02 -22.41
N LEU A 546 11.45 28.82 -21.17
CA LEU A 546 10.61 28.34 -20.09
C LEU A 546 9.57 29.38 -19.66
N GLU A 547 9.99 30.65 -19.57
CA GLU A 547 9.12 31.80 -19.29
C GLU A 547 8.03 31.94 -20.36
N HIS A 548 8.40 31.92 -21.65
CA HIS A 548 7.45 31.99 -22.76
C HIS A 548 6.42 30.85 -22.74
N LEU A 549 6.87 29.61 -22.48
CA LEU A 549 5.98 28.46 -22.41
C LEU A 549 5.06 28.51 -21.16
N ASN A 550 5.56 28.94 -20.01
CA ASN A 550 4.75 29.12 -18.80
C ASN A 550 3.71 30.23 -18.99
N ALA A 551 4.08 31.39 -19.54
CA ALA A 551 3.16 32.48 -19.84
C ALA A 551 2.03 32.02 -20.77
N LYS A 552 2.35 31.27 -21.82
CA LYS A 552 1.35 30.73 -22.75
C LYS A 552 0.48 29.62 -22.13
N ARG A 553 1.03 28.80 -21.23
CA ARG A 553 0.26 27.84 -20.42
C ARG A 553 -0.75 28.57 -19.53
N ASP A 554 -0.34 29.65 -18.88
CA ASP A 554 -1.14 30.39 -17.92
C ASP A 554 -2.22 31.24 -18.61
N GLU A 555 -1.94 31.78 -19.80
CA GLU A 555 -2.93 32.34 -20.72
C GLU A 555 -4.04 31.33 -21.06
N LEU A 556 -3.68 30.11 -21.46
CA LEU A 556 -4.65 29.05 -21.78
C LEU A 556 -5.42 28.55 -20.54
N ARG A 557 -4.82 28.62 -19.33
CA ARG A 557 -5.53 28.37 -18.06
C ARG A 557 -6.58 29.46 -17.81
N ALA A 558 -6.22 30.74 -17.97
CA ALA A 558 -7.16 31.87 -17.81
C ALA A 558 -8.33 31.82 -18.82
N GLN A 559 -8.07 31.31 -20.03
CA GLN A 559 -9.09 31.06 -21.06
C GLN A 559 -9.90 29.77 -20.84
N ASN A 560 -9.79 29.10 -19.69
CA ASN A 560 -10.42 27.80 -19.36
C ASN A 560 -10.15 26.68 -20.40
N SER A 561 -9.09 26.82 -21.20
CA SER A 561 -8.76 25.95 -22.35
C SER A 561 -7.79 24.82 -22.00
N THR A 562 -7.83 24.37 -20.74
CA THR A 562 -7.00 23.29 -20.18
C THR A 562 -7.23 21.90 -20.80
N LYS A 563 -8.29 21.75 -21.61
CA LYS A 563 -8.58 20.54 -22.41
C LYS A 563 -8.18 20.66 -23.89
N SER A 564 -7.53 21.75 -24.29
CA SER A 564 -7.14 21.98 -25.68
C SER A 564 -5.92 21.14 -26.09
N ARG A 565 -5.84 20.80 -27.38
CA ARG A 565 -4.65 20.14 -27.96
C ARG A 565 -3.39 21.00 -27.86
N GLU A 566 -3.55 22.32 -27.84
CA GLU A 566 -2.46 23.29 -27.68
C GLU A 566 -1.91 23.30 -26.25
N TYR A 567 -2.76 23.29 -25.23
CA TYR A 567 -2.36 23.16 -23.82
C TYR A 567 -1.48 21.92 -23.60
N ASN A 568 -1.94 20.76 -24.10
CA ASN A 568 -1.20 19.51 -24.01
C ASN A 568 0.17 19.54 -24.73
N ASN A 569 0.27 20.25 -25.87
CA ASN A 569 1.54 20.42 -26.60
C ASN A 569 2.51 21.34 -25.83
N ILE A 570 2.00 22.36 -25.15
CA ILE A 570 2.82 23.25 -24.29
C ILE A 570 3.34 22.50 -23.07
N GLU A 571 2.51 21.71 -22.38
CA GLU A 571 2.96 20.87 -21.25
C GLU A 571 4.06 19.87 -21.66
N LEU A 572 3.95 19.25 -22.85
CA LEU A 572 5.00 18.38 -23.40
C LEU A 572 6.31 19.16 -23.66
N LYS A 573 6.23 20.35 -24.28
CA LYS A 573 7.43 21.20 -24.50
C LYS A 573 8.06 21.67 -23.19
N ILE A 574 7.26 22.01 -22.18
CA ILE A 574 7.74 22.35 -20.83
C ILE A 574 8.46 21.14 -20.21
N LYS A 575 7.92 19.93 -20.37
CA LYS A 575 8.56 18.70 -19.88
C LYS A 575 9.90 18.44 -20.56
N ASP A 576 9.97 18.51 -21.88
CA ASP A 576 11.20 18.28 -22.64
C ASP A 576 12.28 19.31 -22.29
N LEU A 577 11.90 20.60 -22.21
CA LEU A 577 12.80 21.68 -21.78
C LEU A 577 13.29 21.48 -20.34
N ARG A 578 12.41 21.09 -19.40
CA ARG A 578 12.79 20.75 -18.02
C ARG A 578 13.75 19.56 -17.97
N SER A 579 13.62 18.59 -18.89
CA SER A 579 14.55 17.46 -19.01
C SER A 579 15.95 17.90 -19.43
N GLU A 580 16.07 18.78 -20.44
CA GLU A 580 17.36 19.36 -20.83
C GLU A 580 17.99 20.20 -19.71
N ILE A 581 17.20 21.04 -19.03
CA ILE A 581 17.68 21.80 -17.86
C ILE A 581 18.22 20.86 -16.76
N ARG A 582 17.52 19.75 -16.47
CA ARG A 582 17.97 18.72 -15.50
C ARG A 582 19.28 18.01 -15.90
N LYS A 583 19.62 17.95 -17.20
CA LYS A 583 20.92 17.41 -17.65
C LYS A 583 22.06 18.39 -17.37
N GLU A 584 21.86 19.68 -17.65
CA GLU A 584 22.84 20.74 -17.35
C GLU A 584 23.00 20.97 -15.85
N GLU A 585 21.90 20.93 -15.09
CA GLU A 585 21.86 21.02 -13.61
C GLU A 585 22.93 20.14 -12.93
N ARG A 586 23.06 18.88 -13.39
CA ARG A 586 24.03 17.92 -12.87
C ARG A 586 25.47 18.40 -12.99
N LYS A 587 25.85 19.14 -14.05
CA LYS A 587 27.23 19.64 -14.24
C LYS A 587 27.60 20.67 -13.18
N TYR A 588 26.66 21.53 -12.78
CA TYR A 588 26.86 22.51 -11.72
C TYR A 588 26.88 21.85 -10.34
N VAL A 589 25.94 20.95 -10.06
CA VAL A 589 25.86 20.21 -8.79
C VAL A 589 27.10 19.33 -8.56
N GLN A 590 27.69 18.77 -9.62
CA GLN A 590 28.99 18.07 -9.53
C GLN A 590 30.15 18.95 -9.05
N ARG A 591 30.09 20.27 -9.29
CA ARG A 591 31.14 21.24 -8.88
C ARG A 591 30.83 21.93 -7.56
N ALA A 592 29.56 21.95 -7.13
CA ALA A 592 29.14 22.57 -5.88
C ALA A 592 29.89 22.01 -4.66
N GLN A 593 30.29 22.90 -3.76
CA GLN A 593 30.94 22.60 -2.49
C GLN A 593 29.95 22.06 -1.46
N VAL A 594 28.74 22.66 -1.40
CA VAL A 594 27.64 22.26 -0.52
C VAL A 594 26.43 21.85 -1.36
N ILE A 595 25.90 20.66 -1.07
CA ILE A 595 24.74 20.11 -1.75
C ILE A 595 23.67 19.75 -0.73
N GLY A 596 22.46 20.31 -0.90
CA GLY A 596 21.27 19.85 -0.19
C GLY A 596 20.43 18.95 -1.09
N THR A 597 20.14 17.72 -0.70
CA THR A 597 19.23 16.84 -1.46
C THR A 597 18.52 15.81 -0.57
N THR A 598 17.51 15.11 -1.08
CA THR A 598 16.87 14.03 -0.30
C THR A 598 17.74 12.77 -0.31
N ILE A 599 17.69 11.99 0.78
CA ILE A 599 18.44 10.72 0.86
C ILE A 599 18.08 9.79 -0.31
N SER A 600 16.82 9.76 -0.73
CA SER A 600 16.39 8.96 -1.89
C SER A 600 17.09 9.36 -3.19
N ARG A 601 17.29 10.67 -3.44
CA ARG A 601 18.02 11.14 -4.62
C ARG A 601 19.53 10.87 -4.49
N ALA A 602 20.10 11.03 -3.29
CA ALA A 602 21.49 10.68 -3.01
C ALA A 602 21.78 9.17 -3.17
N THR A 603 20.82 8.29 -2.86
CA THR A 603 20.95 6.84 -3.08
C THR A 603 20.86 6.47 -4.57
N VAL A 604 19.93 7.06 -5.32
CA VAL A 604 19.62 6.62 -6.71
C VAL A 604 20.44 7.34 -7.79
N ASP A 605 20.82 8.61 -7.63
CA ASP A 605 21.53 9.33 -8.67
C ASP A 605 23.01 8.87 -8.78
N PRO A 606 23.48 8.39 -9.96
CA PRO A 606 24.84 7.88 -10.15
C PRO A 606 25.95 8.89 -9.80
N MET A 607 25.64 10.19 -9.81
CA MET A 607 26.57 11.24 -9.37
C MET A 607 27.15 10.95 -7.96
N PHE A 608 26.37 10.33 -7.08
CA PHE A 608 26.77 10.02 -5.70
C PHE A 608 27.33 8.60 -5.55
N GLU A 609 27.54 7.80 -6.60
CA GLU A 609 28.11 6.45 -6.43
C GLU A 609 29.62 6.49 -6.10
N LYS A 610 30.37 7.46 -6.66
CA LYS A 610 31.84 7.55 -6.51
C LYS A 610 32.34 8.80 -5.77
N ARG A 611 31.45 9.71 -5.38
CA ARG A 611 31.81 10.98 -4.72
C ARG A 611 31.68 10.88 -3.21
N GLN A 612 32.74 11.23 -2.49
CA GLN A 612 32.70 11.47 -1.04
C GLN A 612 32.77 12.96 -0.72
N PHE A 613 32.27 13.34 0.45
CA PHE A 613 32.22 14.69 1.00
C PHE A 613 32.94 14.71 2.35
N ASP A 614 33.57 15.83 2.70
CA ASP A 614 34.30 15.94 3.97
C ASP A 614 33.37 15.79 5.17
N LEU A 615 32.21 16.44 5.08
CA LEU A 615 31.12 16.33 6.04
C LEU A 615 29.84 15.87 5.34
N VAL A 616 29.23 14.79 5.82
CA VAL A 616 27.84 14.46 5.49
C VAL A 616 26.99 14.65 6.74
N MET A 617 25.93 15.45 6.63
CA MET A 617 24.95 15.66 7.70
C MET A 617 23.59 15.13 7.25
N PHE A 618 22.97 14.28 8.06
CA PHE A 618 21.66 13.71 7.83
C PHE A 618 20.68 14.25 8.88
N ASP A 619 19.63 14.97 8.45
CA ASP A 619 18.54 15.47 9.32
C ASP A 619 17.32 14.53 9.31
N GLU A 620 16.57 14.53 10.41
CA GLU A 620 15.42 13.66 10.70
C GLU A 620 15.74 12.14 10.60
N VAL A 621 16.95 11.73 11.03
CA VAL A 621 17.41 10.32 10.97
C VAL A 621 16.56 9.33 11.78
N SER A 622 15.72 9.81 12.70
CA SER A 622 14.78 9.00 13.46
C SER A 622 13.68 8.36 12.59
N MET A 623 13.48 8.85 11.35
CA MET A 623 12.58 8.25 10.35
C MET A 623 13.31 7.32 9.37
N ALA A 624 14.64 7.24 9.44
CA ALA A 624 15.45 6.50 8.48
C ALA A 624 15.50 5.01 8.80
N TYR A 625 15.49 4.17 7.77
CA TYR A 625 16.01 2.81 7.90
C TYR A 625 17.52 2.91 8.18
N VAL A 626 18.06 2.07 9.07
CA VAL A 626 19.50 2.00 9.33
C VAL A 626 20.33 1.88 8.03
N PRO A 627 19.97 1.03 7.04
CA PRO A 627 20.60 1.03 5.71
C PRO A 627 20.69 2.39 5.00
N GLN A 628 19.72 3.30 5.16
CA GLN A 628 19.78 4.64 4.57
C GLN A 628 20.81 5.52 5.28
N VAL A 629 20.94 5.37 6.60
CA VAL A 629 21.99 6.05 7.38
C VAL A 629 23.37 5.52 7.01
N ILE A 630 23.53 4.21 6.87
CA ILE A 630 24.79 3.60 6.37
C ILE A 630 25.09 4.04 4.93
N SER A 631 24.09 4.12 4.05
CA SER A 631 24.25 4.65 2.69
C SER A 631 24.64 6.14 2.66
N ALA A 632 24.24 6.93 3.65
CA ALA A 632 24.67 8.33 3.79
C ALA A 632 26.11 8.41 4.35
N ALA A 633 26.42 7.60 5.37
CA ALA A 633 27.75 7.52 5.97
C ALA A 633 28.82 7.03 4.98
N ALA A 634 28.44 6.20 4.00
CA ALA A 634 29.33 5.77 2.92
C ALA A 634 29.82 6.94 2.03
N LEU A 635 29.05 8.03 1.96
CA LEU A 635 29.40 9.26 1.24
C LEU A 635 30.33 10.19 2.06
N ALA A 636 30.59 9.88 3.34
CA ALA A 636 31.43 10.71 4.20
C ALA A 636 32.90 10.29 4.13
N ARG A 637 33.79 11.27 4.00
CA ARG A 637 35.25 11.12 3.96
C ARG A 637 35.90 11.32 5.33
N GLU A 638 35.55 12.40 6.03
CA GLU A 638 36.18 12.75 7.32
C GLU A 638 35.20 12.67 8.49
N LYS A 639 33.99 13.22 8.32
CA LYS A 639 33.02 13.42 9.41
C LYS A 639 31.60 13.04 8.98
N PHE A 640 30.87 12.35 9.85
CA PHE A 640 29.46 12.03 9.67
C PHE A 640 28.62 12.53 10.85
N MET A 641 27.53 13.23 10.56
CA MET A 641 26.64 13.81 11.55
C MET A 641 25.21 13.31 11.37
N CYS A 642 24.72 12.54 12.34
CA CYS A 642 23.31 12.14 12.43
C CYS A 642 22.55 13.16 13.28
N VAL A 643 21.43 13.69 12.79
CA VAL A 643 20.59 14.66 13.53
C VAL A 643 19.15 14.20 13.50
N GLY A 644 18.50 14.11 14.66
CA GLY A 644 17.12 13.64 14.75
C GLY A 644 16.60 13.55 16.17
N ASP A 645 15.45 12.90 16.34
CA ASP A 645 14.83 12.73 17.65
C ASP A 645 14.05 11.42 17.75
N PHE A 646 14.61 10.46 18.48
CA PHE A 646 13.99 9.16 18.76
C PHE A 646 12.71 9.24 19.61
N ARG A 647 12.37 10.41 20.18
CA ARG A 647 11.05 10.66 20.79
C ARG A 647 10.02 11.15 19.76
N GLN A 648 10.40 11.41 18.51
CA GLN A 648 9.50 11.68 17.37
C GLN A 648 9.38 10.43 16.46
N LEU A 649 8.76 10.58 15.28
CA LEU A 649 8.32 9.45 14.46
C LEU A 649 9.47 8.51 14.02
N ALA A 650 9.14 7.22 13.97
CA ALA A 650 10.01 6.10 13.62
C ALA A 650 9.97 5.78 12.11
N PRO A 651 10.92 5.01 11.55
CA PRO A 651 10.75 4.39 10.23
C PRO A 651 9.51 3.48 10.18
N ILE A 652 8.92 3.35 8.99
CA ILE A 652 7.72 2.55 8.74
C ILE A 652 7.98 1.57 7.59
N SER A 653 8.11 0.28 7.91
CA SER A 653 8.10 -0.82 6.93
C SER A 653 6.69 -1.34 6.72
N GLN A 654 6.32 -1.71 5.48
CA GLN A 654 5.00 -2.23 5.14
C GLN A 654 4.89 -3.75 5.28
N CYS A 655 5.99 -4.47 5.05
CA CYS A 655 6.08 -5.91 5.28
C CYS A 655 6.15 -6.20 6.79
N PRO A 656 5.24 -7.03 7.34
CA PRO A 656 5.31 -7.43 8.75
C PRO A 656 6.63 -8.11 9.10
N ASP A 657 7.12 -9.01 8.24
CA ASP A 657 8.33 -9.82 8.47
C ASP A 657 9.65 -9.02 8.28
N ALA A 658 9.57 -7.72 8.03
CA ALA A 658 10.72 -6.81 7.90
C ALA A 658 10.94 -5.95 9.16
N HIS A 659 10.61 -6.48 10.34
CA HIS A 659 10.70 -5.77 11.64
C HIS A 659 12.00 -4.99 11.88
N VAL A 660 13.17 -5.49 11.43
CA VAL A 660 14.46 -4.81 11.58
C VAL A 660 14.51 -3.45 10.86
N LEU A 661 13.72 -3.24 9.80
CA LEU A 661 13.58 -1.93 9.13
C LEU A 661 12.75 -0.92 9.94
N GLN A 662 12.05 -1.35 10.99
CA GLN A 662 11.31 -0.47 11.91
C GLN A 662 12.19 0.03 13.08
N VAL A 663 13.47 -0.37 13.11
CA VAL A 663 14.47 0.11 14.08
C VAL A 663 15.11 1.39 13.57
N ASP A 664 15.03 2.47 14.34
CA ASP A 664 15.73 3.72 14.04
C ASP A 664 17.21 3.66 14.50
N ILE A 665 18.06 4.55 13.95
CA ILE A 665 19.50 4.54 14.21
C ILE A 665 19.85 4.69 15.71
N PHE A 666 19.04 5.39 16.50
CA PHE A 666 19.30 5.55 17.93
C PHE A 666 19.06 4.24 18.69
N SER A 667 18.01 3.50 18.34
CA SER A 667 17.81 2.15 18.87
C SER A 667 18.84 1.13 18.36
N TYR A 668 19.32 1.25 17.12
CA TYR A 668 20.42 0.41 16.62
C TYR A 668 21.71 0.62 17.43
N LEU A 669 22.08 1.89 17.69
CA LEU A 669 23.20 2.29 18.55
C LEU A 669 22.97 2.04 20.05
N GLN A 670 21.90 1.34 20.43
CA GLN A 670 21.52 1.05 21.83
C GLN A 670 21.41 2.32 22.71
N ILE A 671 21.08 3.47 22.13
CA ILE A 671 20.78 4.72 22.86
C ILE A 671 19.38 4.63 23.49
N VAL A 672 18.46 3.87 22.86
CA VAL A 672 17.09 3.64 23.35
C VAL A 672 16.66 2.20 23.16
N ASP A 673 16.26 1.54 24.26
CA ASP A 673 15.75 0.16 24.22
C ASP A 673 14.29 0.08 23.74
N GLY A 674 13.80 -1.14 23.52
CA GLY A 674 12.40 -1.39 23.14
C GLY A 674 11.36 -0.96 24.20
N LYS A 675 11.78 -0.69 25.45
CA LYS A 675 10.92 -0.20 26.54
C LYS A 675 10.88 1.34 26.59
N GLY A 676 11.79 2.03 25.89
CA GLY A 676 11.91 3.48 25.86
C GLY A 676 12.82 4.07 26.95
N ASN A 677 13.65 3.25 27.59
CA ASN A 677 14.75 3.71 28.45
C ASN A 677 15.84 4.37 27.60
N MET A 678 16.62 5.28 28.17
CA MET A 678 17.62 6.08 27.44
C MET A 678 19.00 5.90 28.07
N TYR A 679 19.99 5.59 27.24
CA TYR A 679 21.34 5.22 27.63
C TYR A 679 22.36 6.21 27.07
N TRP A 680 23.44 6.43 27.82
CA TRP A 680 24.57 7.23 27.34
C TRP A 680 25.37 6.49 26.28
N HIS A 681 25.79 7.22 25.25
CA HIS A 681 26.60 6.71 24.15
C HIS A 681 27.69 7.74 23.76
N PRO A 682 28.94 7.34 23.50
CA PRO A 682 30.07 8.25 23.24
C PRO A 682 29.83 9.29 22.14
N TRP A 683 29.22 8.89 21.01
CA TRP A 683 28.93 9.80 19.89
C TRP A 683 27.76 10.76 20.15
N LEU A 684 27.02 10.63 21.26
CA LEU A 684 25.76 11.34 21.47
C LEU A 684 25.96 12.73 22.09
N VAL A 685 25.24 13.73 21.57
CA VAL A 685 25.12 15.08 22.11
C VAL A 685 23.66 15.51 22.07
N MET A 686 23.17 16.19 23.12
CA MET A 686 21.79 16.67 23.19
C MET A 686 21.70 18.19 22.98
N LEU A 687 20.85 18.65 22.06
CA LEU A 687 20.39 20.03 22.07
C LEU A 687 19.26 20.15 23.10
N ASN A 688 19.48 20.87 24.19
CA ASN A 688 18.61 20.81 25.38
C ASN A 688 17.85 22.12 25.68
N GLU A 689 18.01 23.16 24.86
CA GLU A 689 17.38 24.46 25.06
C GLU A 689 16.44 24.79 23.90
N GLN A 690 15.15 24.90 24.18
CA GLN A 690 14.11 25.11 23.17
C GLN A 690 13.71 26.59 23.04
N ARG A 691 13.44 27.02 21.81
CA ARG A 691 13.21 28.41 21.38
C ARG A 691 11.91 28.59 20.59
N ARG A 692 10.99 27.61 20.61
CA ARG A 692 9.75 27.58 19.82
C ARG A 692 8.51 27.78 20.67
N MET A 693 8.37 26.98 21.72
CA MET A 693 7.12 26.75 22.42
C MET A 693 7.01 27.68 23.63
N ALA A 694 5.81 28.21 23.89
CA ALA A 694 5.47 28.83 25.14
C ALA A 694 5.73 27.86 26.32
N PRO A 695 6.10 28.34 27.52
CA PRO A 695 6.50 27.48 28.63
C PRO A 695 5.46 26.41 29.02
N ALA A 696 4.18 26.76 29.02
CA ALA A 696 3.07 25.83 29.29
C ALA A 696 3.00 24.67 28.27
N ILE A 697 3.19 24.96 26.97
CA ILE A 697 3.23 23.93 25.92
C ILE A 697 4.46 23.03 26.09
N SER A 698 5.60 23.61 26.46
CA SER A 698 6.86 22.86 26.64
C SER A 698 6.89 22.00 27.91
N GLU A 699 6.11 22.33 28.96
CA GLU A 699 6.12 21.62 30.24
C GLU A 699 5.70 20.16 30.05
N PHE A 700 4.59 19.90 29.35
CA PHE A 700 4.07 18.56 29.11
C PHE A 700 5.10 17.59 28.49
N PRO A 701 5.65 17.85 27.29
CA PRO A 701 6.62 16.96 26.69
C PRO A 701 7.90 16.88 27.55
N ASN A 702 8.34 17.97 28.17
CA ASN A 702 9.54 17.94 29.02
C ASN A 702 9.35 16.98 30.21
N LYS A 703 8.20 17.05 30.87
CA LYS A 703 7.86 16.25 32.06
C LYS A 703 7.61 14.77 31.74
N PHE A 704 6.92 14.46 30.64
CA PHE A 704 6.43 13.11 30.35
C PHE A 704 7.17 12.36 29.23
N ILE A 705 8.06 13.03 28.48
CA ILE A 705 8.71 12.48 27.27
C ILE A 705 10.23 12.69 27.26
N TYR A 706 10.71 13.85 27.72
CA TYR A 706 12.15 14.21 27.74
C TYR A 706 12.79 14.21 29.14
N ASN A 707 12.17 13.57 30.13
CA ASN A 707 12.72 13.38 31.49
C ASN A 707 13.28 14.66 32.16
N LYS A 708 12.62 15.81 31.96
CA LYS A 708 13.03 17.14 32.45
C LYS A 708 14.39 17.65 31.91
N LEU A 709 14.91 17.07 30.84
CA LEU A 709 16.19 17.46 30.24
C LEU A 709 16.09 18.75 29.39
N LEU A 710 14.89 19.17 28.97
CA LEU A 710 14.70 20.42 28.22
C LEU A 710 14.65 21.65 29.12
N LYS A 711 15.15 22.74 28.59
CA LYS A 711 15.10 24.10 29.16
C LYS A 711 14.46 25.06 28.15
N ASN A 712 13.82 26.10 28.65
CA ASN A 712 13.26 27.17 27.83
C ASN A 712 14.31 28.29 27.70
N HIS A 713 14.63 28.70 26.48
CA HIS A 713 15.47 29.87 26.24
C HIS A 713 14.75 31.16 26.71
N PRO A 714 15.44 32.19 27.21
CA PRO A 714 14.80 33.46 27.60
C PRO A 714 13.87 34.09 26.55
N SER A 715 14.11 33.89 25.25
CA SER A 715 13.25 34.41 24.17
C SER A 715 11.85 33.82 24.08
N VAL A 716 11.52 32.77 24.85
CA VAL A 716 10.15 32.24 24.97
C VAL A 716 9.54 32.49 26.36
N LEU A 717 10.22 33.25 27.22
CA LEU A 717 9.73 33.58 28.58
C LEU A 717 8.98 34.92 28.63
N HIS A 718 8.71 35.55 27.48
CA HIS A 718 8.04 36.85 27.41
C HIS A 718 6.57 36.72 27.81
N LYS A 719 6.15 37.49 28.82
CA LYS A 719 4.76 37.52 29.34
C LYS A 719 3.74 38.16 28.39
N GLU A 720 4.18 38.70 27.25
CA GLU A 720 3.37 39.53 26.36
C GLU A 720 3.21 38.94 24.95
N ASP A 721 3.26 37.61 24.83
CA ASP A 721 2.97 36.92 23.58
C ASP A 721 1.56 37.28 23.07
N ALA A 722 1.50 37.93 21.89
CA ALA A 722 0.27 38.36 21.25
C ALA A 722 -0.64 37.18 20.89
N VAL A 723 -0.06 36.02 20.55
CA VAL A 723 -0.78 34.79 20.18
C VAL A 723 -1.48 34.18 21.39
N ILE A 724 -0.87 34.26 22.58
CA ILE A 724 -1.51 33.83 23.83
C ILE A 724 -2.71 34.74 24.13
N LYS A 725 -2.54 36.06 23.96
CA LYS A 725 -3.57 37.09 24.22
C LYS A 725 -4.70 37.14 23.18
N SER A 726 -4.52 36.58 21.98
CA SER A 726 -5.55 36.59 20.92
C SER A 726 -6.66 35.55 21.14
N GLU A 727 -7.83 35.77 20.54
CA GLU A 727 -8.85 34.72 20.38
C GLU A 727 -8.38 33.66 19.35
N PRO A 728 -8.91 32.41 19.41
CA PRO A 728 -9.81 31.88 20.43
C PRO A 728 -9.10 31.61 21.77
N LEU A 729 -9.86 31.73 22.86
CA LEU A 729 -9.43 31.40 24.24
C LEU A 729 -8.20 32.23 24.70
N PRO A 730 -8.36 33.54 24.91
CA PRO A 730 -7.26 34.45 25.23
C PRO A 730 -6.72 34.19 26.64
N GLY A 731 -5.42 34.35 26.83
CA GLY A 731 -4.75 34.31 28.13
C GLY A 731 -4.06 33.00 28.50
N ASP A 732 -4.29 31.90 27.78
CA ASP A 732 -3.61 30.61 28.01
C ASP A 732 -3.07 29.98 26.71
N ALA A 733 -1.88 29.41 26.81
CA ALA A 733 -1.15 28.75 25.74
C ALA A 733 -1.56 27.27 25.56
N MET A 734 -2.17 26.63 26.57
CA MET A 734 -2.63 25.24 26.44
C MET A 734 -4.09 25.12 26.85
N ASN A 735 -4.94 24.58 25.97
CA ASN A 735 -6.40 24.62 26.13
C ASN A 735 -7.03 23.26 25.80
N LEU A 736 -8.18 22.96 26.41
CA LEU A 736 -9.01 21.78 26.08
C LEU A 736 -10.46 22.20 25.79
N VAL A 737 -10.96 21.86 24.60
CA VAL A 737 -12.37 21.88 24.24
C VAL A 737 -12.92 20.46 24.40
N ASN A 738 -13.61 20.23 25.51
CA ASN A 738 -14.17 18.94 25.88
C ASN A 738 -15.58 18.78 25.30
N LEU A 739 -15.71 17.97 24.24
CA LEU A 739 -16.99 17.71 23.57
C LEU A 739 -17.91 16.73 24.33
N ALA A 740 -17.52 16.27 25.52
CA ALA A 740 -18.35 15.39 26.34
C ALA A 740 -19.70 16.05 26.70
N GLY A 741 -20.79 15.40 26.31
CA GLY A 741 -22.16 15.90 26.49
C GLY A 741 -22.84 16.35 25.19
N THR A 742 -22.09 16.50 24.09
CA THR A 742 -22.64 16.69 22.72
C THR A 742 -22.83 15.35 22.00
N TYR A 743 -23.56 15.33 20.87
CA TYR A 743 -23.55 14.17 19.95
C TYR A 743 -22.29 14.13 19.07
N CYS A 744 -21.13 14.10 19.73
CA CYS A 744 -19.83 13.94 19.11
C CYS A 744 -19.64 12.45 18.75
N ALA A 745 -20.06 12.05 17.55
CA ALA A 745 -19.98 10.67 17.09
C ALA A 745 -18.74 10.41 16.22
N ALA A 746 -18.10 9.24 16.37
CA ALA A 746 -16.98 8.81 15.54
C ALA A 746 -17.29 7.54 14.75
N ASP A 747 -16.94 7.50 13.47
CA ASP A 747 -16.98 6.29 12.65
C ASP A 747 -15.65 6.03 11.93
N LYS A 748 -15.59 4.97 11.10
CA LYS A 748 -14.48 4.65 10.21
C LYS A 748 -14.96 4.56 8.77
N ASN A 749 -14.12 4.96 7.83
CA ASN A 749 -14.33 4.68 6.40
C ASN A 749 -13.97 3.22 6.05
N THR A 750 -14.11 2.86 4.77
CA THR A 750 -13.72 1.55 4.20
C THR A 750 -12.32 1.10 4.59
N ASP A 751 -11.37 2.04 4.66
CA ASP A 751 -9.94 1.78 4.87
C ASP A 751 -9.56 1.80 6.37
N GLY A 752 -10.56 1.93 7.26
CA GLY A 752 -10.38 1.92 8.70
C GLY A 752 -9.94 3.26 9.33
N SER A 753 -9.83 4.33 8.54
CA SER A 753 -9.51 5.67 9.05
C SER A 753 -10.70 6.27 9.80
N ARG A 754 -10.48 6.81 11.00
CA ARG A 754 -11.54 7.45 11.79
C ARG A 754 -11.91 8.84 11.26
N PHE A 755 -13.17 9.23 11.45
CA PHE A 755 -13.63 10.59 11.27
C PHE A 755 -14.79 10.90 12.23
N ASN A 756 -15.01 12.19 12.51
CA ASN A 756 -16.01 12.71 13.44
C ASN A 756 -16.48 14.08 12.96
N ILE A 757 -17.72 14.17 12.48
CA ILE A 757 -18.25 15.35 11.80
C ILE A 757 -18.33 16.56 12.75
N LEU A 758 -18.82 16.39 13.97
CA LEU A 758 -18.91 17.48 14.93
C LEU A 758 -17.53 17.95 15.37
N SER A 759 -16.59 17.03 15.64
CA SER A 759 -15.20 17.40 15.99
C SER A 759 -14.51 18.15 14.85
N ALA A 760 -14.77 17.77 13.58
CA ALA A 760 -14.24 18.48 12.41
C ALA A 760 -14.78 19.91 12.32
N ILE A 761 -16.10 20.08 12.52
CA ILE A 761 -16.77 21.39 12.51
C ILE A 761 -16.20 22.30 13.60
N ILE A 762 -16.13 21.83 14.85
CA ILE A 762 -15.57 22.63 15.95
C ILE A 762 -14.09 22.97 15.68
N SER A 763 -13.27 22.00 15.28
CA SER A 763 -11.84 22.23 15.00
C SER A 763 -11.61 23.23 13.86
N PHE A 764 -12.43 23.15 12.80
CA PHE A 764 -12.42 24.11 11.70
C PHE A 764 -12.85 25.51 12.16
N SER A 765 -13.98 25.63 12.86
CA SER A 765 -14.51 26.89 13.38
C SER A 765 -13.53 27.58 14.34
N THR A 766 -12.89 26.83 15.24
CA THR A 766 -11.83 27.33 16.12
C THR A 766 -10.63 27.87 15.32
N ALA A 767 -10.23 27.22 14.23
CA ALA A 767 -9.13 27.67 13.39
C ALA A 767 -9.48 28.92 12.55
N VAL A 768 -10.70 29.01 12.02
CA VAL A 768 -11.20 30.22 11.34
C VAL A 768 -11.25 31.40 12.32
N LYS A 769 -11.72 31.17 13.56
CA LYS A 769 -11.70 32.20 14.62
C LYS A 769 -10.28 32.70 14.90
N ALA A 770 -9.29 31.82 14.86
CA ALA A 770 -7.88 32.17 15.06
C ALA A 770 -7.35 33.06 13.93
N GLU A 771 -7.58 32.68 12.67
CA GLU A 771 -7.20 33.51 11.49
C GLU A 771 -7.84 34.90 11.54
N GLN A 772 -9.11 35.00 11.95
CA GLN A 772 -9.83 36.29 12.09
C GLN A 772 -9.24 37.24 13.15
N ASN A 773 -8.31 36.78 13.99
CA ASN A 773 -7.73 37.56 15.10
C ASN A 773 -6.23 37.86 14.93
N ASN A 774 -5.80 38.08 13.67
CA ASN A 774 -4.44 38.50 13.29
C ASN A 774 -3.32 37.53 13.71
N ILE A 775 -3.61 36.23 13.77
CA ILE A 775 -2.58 35.19 13.88
C ILE A 775 -1.96 34.97 12.49
N GLU A 776 -0.64 34.77 12.40
CA GLU A 776 0.06 34.62 11.10
C GLU A 776 0.00 33.18 10.56
N ALA A 777 0.08 32.16 11.43
CA ALA A 777 0.01 30.75 11.03
C ALA A 777 -0.90 29.91 11.95
N VAL A 778 -1.89 29.25 11.35
CA VAL A 778 -2.82 28.34 12.04
C VAL A 778 -2.72 26.93 11.46
N GLY A 779 -2.60 25.92 12.33
CA GLY A 779 -2.51 24.52 11.92
C GLY A 779 -3.54 23.62 12.61
N ILE A 780 -4.27 22.82 11.84
CA ILE A 780 -5.18 21.78 12.36
C ILE A 780 -4.51 20.42 12.17
N ILE A 781 -4.21 19.75 13.29
CA ILE A 781 -3.54 18.45 13.31
C ILE A 781 -4.52 17.39 13.81
N THR A 782 -4.58 16.27 13.10
CA THR A 782 -5.39 15.11 13.51
C THR A 782 -4.65 13.79 13.24
N PRO A 783 -4.89 12.71 14.00
CA PRO A 783 -4.28 11.41 13.71
C PRO A 783 -4.74 10.78 12.39
N TYR A 784 -5.92 11.17 11.86
CA TYR A 784 -6.64 10.39 10.86
C TYR A 784 -6.87 11.12 9.52
N ALA A 785 -6.48 10.46 8.42
CA ALA A 785 -6.58 11.01 7.08
C ALA A 785 -8.02 11.34 6.63
N ALA A 786 -9.02 10.53 7.03
CA ALA A 786 -10.42 10.82 6.74
C ALA A 786 -10.90 12.12 7.41
N GLN A 787 -10.44 12.41 8.64
CA GLN A 787 -10.70 13.68 9.30
C GLN A 787 -10.00 14.85 8.60
N THR A 788 -8.73 14.69 8.23
CA THR A 788 -7.98 15.70 7.46
C THR A 788 -8.69 16.06 6.14
N ARG A 789 -9.20 15.06 5.42
CA ARG A 789 -9.98 15.27 4.17
C ARG A 789 -11.26 16.08 4.41
N LEU A 790 -12.03 15.75 5.45
CA LEU A 790 -13.26 16.45 5.78
C LEU A 790 -13.01 17.92 6.11
N ILE A 791 -11.98 18.21 6.91
CA ILE A 791 -11.59 19.58 7.27
C ILE A 791 -11.03 20.34 6.06
N ARG A 792 -10.20 19.70 5.21
CA ARG A 792 -9.72 20.30 3.95
C ARG A 792 -10.87 20.61 2.97
N ALA A 793 -11.92 19.81 2.94
CA ALA A 793 -13.12 20.11 2.14
C ALA A 793 -13.86 21.35 2.66
N MET A 794 -13.97 21.51 3.99
CA MET A 794 -14.53 22.72 4.62
C MET A 794 -13.71 23.98 4.30
N ILE A 795 -12.38 23.88 4.39
CA ILE A 795 -11.45 24.95 3.98
C ILE A 795 -11.68 25.32 2.50
N LYS A 796 -11.73 24.34 1.59
CA LYS A 796 -11.95 24.58 0.14
C LYS A 796 -13.28 25.26 -0.17
N ASP A 797 -14.36 24.91 0.53
CA ASP A 797 -15.68 25.54 0.36
C ASP A 797 -15.75 26.95 1.00
N TYR A 798 -15.00 27.21 2.08
CA TYR A 798 -14.99 28.51 2.76
C TYR A 798 -14.14 29.56 2.03
N TYR A 799 -12.95 29.19 1.54
CA TYR A 799 -11.98 30.11 0.91
C TYR A 799 -12.02 30.10 -0.63
N THR A 800 -13.20 29.99 -1.23
CA THR A 800 -13.39 29.83 -2.70
C THR A 800 -12.71 30.86 -3.62
N LYS A 801 -12.24 32.01 -3.11
CA LYS A 801 -11.53 33.06 -3.87
C LYS A 801 -10.38 33.73 -3.08
N GLY A 802 -9.70 33.02 -2.19
CA GLY A 802 -8.59 33.62 -1.42
C GLY A 802 -7.58 32.60 -0.92
N THR A 803 -6.36 33.08 -0.64
CA THR A 803 -5.35 32.34 0.13
C THR A 803 -5.73 32.35 1.61
N THR A 804 -5.67 31.21 2.28
CA THR A 804 -5.81 31.09 3.74
C THR A 804 -4.48 30.70 4.36
N ILE A 805 -4.28 31.11 5.61
CA ILE A 805 -3.16 30.66 6.44
C ILE A 805 -3.49 29.39 7.25
N VAL A 806 -4.74 28.91 7.19
CA VAL A 806 -5.20 27.71 7.88
C VAL A 806 -4.74 26.47 7.12
N SER A 807 -3.72 25.82 7.66
CA SER A 807 -3.26 24.51 7.18
C SER A 807 -3.96 23.37 7.95
N CYS A 808 -4.22 22.24 7.30
CA CYS A 808 -4.67 21.02 7.99
C CYS A 808 -3.90 19.82 7.46
N ALA A 809 -3.38 18.95 8.33
CA ALA A 809 -2.70 17.73 7.92
C ALA A 809 -2.77 16.62 8.98
N THR A 810 -2.34 15.40 8.61
CA THR A 810 -2.08 14.35 9.61
C THR A 810 -0.79 14.63 10.38
N VAL A 811 -0.64 14.07 11.59
CA VAL A 811 0.59 14.23 12.41
C VAL A 811 1.88 13.91 11.64
N HIS A 812 1.85 12.91 10.75
CA HIS A 812 3.01 12.51 9.93
C HIS A 812 3.32 13.54 8.83
N GLN A 813 2.30 14.21 8.28
CA GLN A 813 2.46 15.22 7.23
C GLN A 813 2.83 16.60 7.81
N PHE A 814 2.44 16.90 9.06
CA PHE A 814 2.82 18.14 9.75
C PHE A 814 4.25 18.11 10.33
N GLN A 815 5.00 17.02 10.17
CA GLN A 815 6.39 16.96 10.63
C GLN A 815 7.28 17.91 9.80
N GLY A 816 8.16 18.64 10.48
CA GLY A 816 8.95 19.74 9.90
C GLY A 816 8.28 21.10 10.05
N SER A 817 6.98 21.19 9.81
CA SER A 817 6.19 22.42 9.99
C SER A 817 6.04 22.84 11.47
N GLU A 818 5.59 24.08 11.67
CA GLU A 818 5.21 24.70 12.94
C GLU A 818 4.16 25.80 12.67
N SER A 819 3.36 26.15 13.68
CA SER A 819 2.34 27.22 13.58
C SER A 819 2.19 27.94 14.91
N ASP A 820 1.66 29.16 14.87
CA ASP A 820 1.53 29.97 16.08
C ASP A 820 0.41 29.43 16.96
N VAL A 821 -0.71 29.03 16.33
CA VAL A 821 -1.80 28.27 16.94
C VAL A 821 -1.94 26.89 16.30
N ILE A 822 -2.02 25.85 17.13
CA ILE A 822 -2.36 24.49 16.72
C ILE A 822 -3.69 24.04 17.34
N VAL A 823 -4.61 23.59 16.50
CA VAL A 823 -5.81 22.85 16.91
C VAL A 823 -5.53 21.37 16.74
N PHE A 824 -5.53 20.60 17.83
CA PHE A 824 -5.34 19.14 17.79
C PHE A 824 -6.67 18.41 17.98
N ASP A 825 -7.21 17.86 16.89
CA ASP A 825 -8.46 17.09 16.90
C ASP A 825 -8.18 15.60 17.12
N ALA A 826 -8.58 15.11 18.30
CA ALA A 826 -8.38 13.72 18.70
C ALA A 826 -9.32 12.73 18.01
N VAL A 827 -10.44 13.19 17.42
CA VAL A 827 -11.48 12.44 16.68
C VAL A 827 -12.27 11.39 17.47
N GLU A 828 -11.61 10.60 18.32
CA GLU A 828 -12.17 9.42 18.96
C GLU A 828 -13.33 9.75 19.90
N SER A 829 -14.41 8.99 19.74
CA SER A 829 -15.62 9.10 20.53
C SER A 829 -16.49 7.84 20.34
N TYR A 830 -17.64 7.82 21.02
CA TYR A 830 -18.72 6.87 20.81
C TYR A 830 -19.31 6.96 19.38
N PRO A 831 -20.02 5.93 18.87
CA PRO A 831 -20.38 4.65 19.49
C PRO A 831 -19.25 3.61 19.47
N LYS A 832 -18.03 3.97 19.07
CA LYS A 832 -16.90 3.03 19.11
C LYS A 832 -16.48 2.78 20.55
N SER A 833 -16.31 1.52 20.92
CA SER A 833 -15.90 1.09 22.27
C SER A 833 -14.39 1.09 22.49
N ALA A 834 -13.61 1.24 21.42
CA ALA A 834 -12.15 1.28 21.44
C ALA A 834 -11.63 2.30 20.44
N VAL A 835 -10.50 2.92 20.81
CA VAL A 835 -9.72 3.81 19.94
C VAL A 835 -9.32 3.13 18.63
N GLY A 836 -9.22 3.91 17.57
CA GLY A 836 -8.62 3.49 16.31
C GLY A 836 -7.15 3.11 16.46
N TYR A 837 -6.67 2.34 15.48
CA TYR A 837 -5.38 1.66 15.51
C TYR A 837 -4.16 2.56 15.77
N LEU A 838 -4.20 3.83 15.34
CA LEU A 838 -3.09 4.77 15.54
C LEU A 838 -2.98 5.25 16.99
N MET A 839 -4.12 5.48 17.65
CA MET A 839 -4.17 5.97 19.04
C MET A 839 -4.23 4.85 20.08
N GLY A 840 -4.55 3.63 19.67
CA GLY A 840 -4.50 2.39 20.46
C GLY A 840 -3.25 1.54 20.25
N LYS A 841 -2.25 2.03 19.50
CA LYS A 841 -1.02 1.30 19.15
C LYS A 841 -0.09 1.14 20.36
N ASN A 842 1.04 0.45 20.17
CA ASN A 842 2.10 0.32 21.18
C ASN A 842 2.41 1.68 21.84
N PRO A 843 2.53 1.77 23.18
CA PRO A 843 2.63 3.04 23.89
C PRO A 843 3.69 4.01 23.33
N ASN A 844 4.87 3.50 22.96
CA ASN A 844 5.95 4.30 22.38
C ASN A 844 5.56 5.02 21.08
N GLN A 845 4.70 4.43 20.24
CA GLN A 845 4.27 5.05 18.99
C GLN A 845 3.21 6.14 19.23
N VAL A 846 2.33 5.95 20.22
CA VAL A 846 1.38 7.01 20.64
C VAL A 846 2.13 8.17 21.31
N VAL A 847 3.18 7.88 22.11
CA VAL A 847 4.10 8.90 22.65
C VAL A 847 4.72 9.73 21.53
N ARG A 848 5.31 9.08 20.52
CA ARG A 848 5.90 9.77 19.36
C ARG A 848 4.87 10.64 18.61
N LEU A 849 3.63 10.15 18.42
CA LEU A 849 2.54 10.86 17.73
C LEU A 849 2.08 12.11 18.51
N ILE A 850 1.77 11.97 19.80
CA ILE A 850 1.34 13.11 20.65
C ILE A 850 2.46 14.13 20.83
N ASN A 851 3.71 13.67 20.99
CA ASN A 851 4.88 14.55 21.07
C ASN A 851 4.99 15.44 19.82
N VAL A 852 4.91 14.86 18.61
CA VAL A 852 4.95 15.66 17.38
C VAL A 852 3.81 16.66 17.35
N ALA A 853 2.56 16.22 17.57
CA ALA A 853 1.36 17.05 17.45
C ALA A 853 1.40 18.30 18.36
N ILE A 854 1.70 18.13 19.65
CA ILE A 854 1.72 19.24 20.62
C ILE A 854 2.91 20.17 20.37
N THR A 855 4.07 19.64 19.98
CA THR A 855 5.30 20.44 19.77
C THR A 855 5.35 21.20 18.43
N ARG A 856 4.22 21.24 17.70
CA ARG A 856 4.04 22.09 16.52
C ARG A 856 3.59 23.51 16.88
N GLY A 857 2.92 23.71 18.02
CA GLY A 857 2.43 25.01 18.44
C GLY A 857 3.53 25.86 19.06
N LYS A 858 3.64 27.13 18.63
CA LYS A 858 4.53 28.12 19.26
C LYS A 858 3.85 28.79 20.44
N GLY A 859 2.79 29.56 20.18
CA GLY A 859 2.09 30.36 21.18
C GLY A 859 0.91 29.64 21.83
N LYS A 860 0.08 28.91 21.06
CA LYS A 860 -1.13 28.25 21.57
C LYS A 860 -1.36 26.85 21.01
N VAL A 861 -1.83 25.94 21.86
CA VAL A 861 -2.35 24.61 21.51
C VAL A 861 -3.76 24.45 22.08
N ILE A 862 -4.71 24.07 21.23
CA ILE A 862 -6.12 23.84 21.58
C ILE A 862 -6.44 22.38 21.24
N THR A 863 -6.64 21.56 22.27
CA THR A 863 -7.01 20.14 22.10
C THR A 863 -8.53 20.01 22.01
N VAL A 864 -9.05 19.36 20.98
CA VAL A 864 -10.48 19.02 20.82
C VAL A 864 -10.66 17.53 21.03
N ALA A 865 -11.43 17.13 22.05
CA ALA A 865 -11.60 15.71 22.41
C ALA A 865 -12.89 15.46 23.21
N ASN A 866 -13.38 14.22 23.20
CA ASN A 866 -14.37 13.74 24.17
C ASN A 866 -13.65 13.14 25.39
N GLU A 867 -13.35 13.96 26.41
CA GLU A 867 -12.56 13.53 27.58
C GLU A 867 -13.16 12.31 28.29
N ARG A 868 -14.49 12.20 28.33
CA ARG A 868 -15.19 11.11 29.03
C ARG A 868 -15.01 9.76 28.33
N PHE A 869 -14.91 9.75 27.00
CA PHE A 869 -14.51 8.55 26.25
C PHE A 869 -13.08 8.12 26.63
N TRP A 870 -12.12 9.04 26.62
CA TRP A 870 -10.72 8.76 26.99
C TRP A 870 -10.56 8.31 28.44
N GLY A 871 -11.31 8.92 29.37
CA GLY A 871 -11.37 8.50 30.77
C GLY A 871 -11.88 7.06 30.91
N ASN A 872 -12.97 6.70 30.22
CA ASN A 872 -13.52 5.35 30.31
C ASN A 872 -12.60 4.27 29.75
N VAL A 873 -11.79 4.57 28.73
CA VAL A 873 -10.87 3.59 28.12
C VAL A 873 -9.51 3.53 28.85
N PHE A 874 -9.02 4.64 29.40
CA PHE A 874 -7.62 4.77 29.86
C PHE A 874 -7.39 5.31 31.28
N LYS A 875 -8.44 5.53 32.10
CA LYS A 875 -8.27 5.94 33.51
C LYS A 875 -7.37 4.98 34.28
N GLY A 876 -6.39 5.54 35.00
CA GLY A 876 -5.38 4.78 35.74
C GLY A 876 -4.25 4.17 34.90
N THR A 877 -4.26 4.34 33.57
CA THR A 877 -3.22 3.81 32.69
C THR A 877 -2.11 4.83 32.41
N ASN A 878 -0.99 4.36 31.84
CA ASN A 878 0.12 5.20 31.41
C ASN A 878 -0.06 5.87 30.03
N HIS A 879 -1.27 5.83 29.43
CA HIS A 879 -1.53 6.37 28.09
C HIS A 879 -1.24 7.88 28.00
N VAL A 880 -0.37 8.26 27.06
CA VAL A 880 0.19 9.62 26.98
C VAL A 880 -0.86 10.69 26.65
N PHE A 881 -1.85 10.39 25.81
CA PHE A 881 -2.89 11.36 25.47
C PHE A 881 -3.85 11.57 26.63
N TYR A 882 -4.17 10.50 27.37
CA TYR A 882 -4.92 10.62 28.62
C TYR A 882 -4.14 11.47 29.65
N LYS A 883 -2.81 11.28 29.77
CA LYS A 883 -1.95 12.15 30.60
C LYS A 883 -1.95 13.61 30.16
N LEU A 884 -2.04 13.90 28.85
CA LEU A 884 -2.18 15.27 28.34
C LEU A 884 -3.49 15.89 28.83
N LEU A 885 -4.62 15.22 28.63
CA LEU A 885 -5.93 15.71 29.11
C LEU A 885 -5.92 15.96 30.62
N GLN A 886 -5.33 15.06 31.41
CA GLN A 886 -5.17 15.23 32.86
C GLN A 886 -4.20 16.37 33.22
N HIS A 887 -3.15 16.61 32.44
CA HIS A 887 -2.23 17.72 32.67
C HIS A 887 -2.88 19.08 32.39
N ILE A 888 -3.70 19.20 31.34
CA ILE A 888 -4.49 20.41 31.06
C ILE A 888 -5.46 20.65 32.23
N LYS A 889 -6.32 19.68 32.57
CA LYS A 889 -7.33 19.84 33.63
C LYS A 889 -6.73 20.14 35.01
N ASN A 890 -5.63 19.46 35.39
CA ASN A 890 -5.01 19.66 36.70
C ASN A 890 -4.01 20.83 36.75
N GLY A 891 -3.59 21.37 35.59
CA GLY A 891 -2.59 22.43 35.47
C GLY A 891 -3.13 23.86 35.67
N LYS A 892 -4.43 24.02 35.97
CA LYS A 892 -5.16 25.29 35.95
C LYS A 892 -5.23 25.94 34.56
N HIS A 893 -5.20 25.11 33.51
CA HIS A 893 -5.35 25.59 32.14
C HIS A 893 -6.83 25.82 31.78
N HIS A 894 -7.07 26.56 30.70
CA HIS A 894 -8.41 26.81 30.18
C HIS A 894 -9.05 25.52 29.65
N VAL A 895 -10.14 25.10 30.31
CA VAL A 895 -10.97 23.95 29.93
C VAL A 895 -12.38 24.45 29.62
N ILE A 896 -12.80 24.21 28.38
CA ILE A 896 -14.16 24.45 27.91
C ILE A 896 -14.92 23.13 28.01
N GLU A 897 -15.85 23.02 28.95
CA GLU A 897 -16.63 21.79 29.16
C GLU A 897 -18.08 22.05 29.60
N ASN A 898 -18.94 21.04 29.41
CA ASN A 898 -20.36 21.13 29.75
C ASN A 898 -20.62 21.24 31.27
N TYR A 899 -19.73 20.69 32.11
CA TYR A 899 -19.88 20.71 33.56
C TYR A 899 -19.89 22.16 34.11
N ASP A 900 -18.94 22.98 33.66
CA ASP A 900 -18.85 24.41 34.00
C ASP A 900 -19.74 25.31 33.11
N LYS A 901 -20.58 24.71 32.25
CA LYS A 901 -21.46 25.39 31.27
C LYS A 901 -20.73 26.32 30.27
N THR A 902 -19.42 26.20 30.13
CA THR A 902 -18.60 27.02 29.21
C THR A 902 -18.65 26.56 27.75
N LEU A 903 -19.02 25.29 27.51
CA LEU A 903 -19.03 24.70 26.17
C LEU A 903 -20.03 25.35 25.20
N GLN A 904 -21.26 25.62 25.63
CA GLN A 904 -22.28 26.21 24.75
C GLN A 904 -21.89 27.63 24.29
N PRO A 905 -21.57 28.59 25.19
CA PRO A 905 -21.12 29.94 24.79
C PRO A 905 -19.87 29.93 23.91
N TYR A 906 -18.96 28.97 24.12
CA TYR A 906 -17.77 28.84 23.28
C TYR A 906 -18.11 28.41 21.85
N ILE A 907 -18.98 27.41 21.67
CA ILE A 907 -19.37 26.96 20.33
C ILE A 907 -20.16 28.06 19.59
N GLU A 908 -21.00 28.81 20.30
CA GLU A 908 -21.72 29.96 19.73
C GLU A 908 -20.72 31.02 19.21
N SER A 909 -19.68 31.36 19.98
CA SER A 909 -18.73 32.44 19.64
C SER A 909 -17.74 32.12 18.51
N ILE A 910 -17.61 30.86 18.09
CA ILE A 910 -16.74 30.42 16.98
C ILE A 910 -17.50 30.19 15.66
N THR A 911 -18.81 30.45 15.59
CA THR A 911 -19.64 30.16 14.42
C THR A 911 -19.16 30.87 13.13
N PRO A 912 -18.85 30.16 12.03
CA PRO A 912 -18.39 30.78 10.78
C PRO A 912 -19.54 31.25 9.86
N ASP A 913 -19.92 32.52 9.96
CA ASP A 913 -21.11 33.18 9.37
C ASP A 913 -21.50 32.83 7.91
N ARG A 914 -20.55 32.39 7.07
CA ARG A 914 -20.73 32.19 5.61
C ARG A 914 -21.19 30.79 5.19
N MET A 915 -20.70 29.76 5.87
CA MET A 915 -20.74 28.36 5.38
C MET A 915 -21.34 27.40 6.39
N ILE A 916 -21.09 27.65 7.68
CA ILE A 916 -21.45 26.78 8.79
C ILE A 916 -22.18 27.63 9.82
N ASN A 917 -23.50 27.46 9.92
CA ASN A 917 -24.30 28.13 10.94
C ASN A 917 -24.58 27.12 12.06
N ILE A 918 -24.13 27.42 13.27
CA ILE A 918 -24.33 26.58 14.45
C ILE A 918 -25.46 27.18 15.28
N PHE A 919 -26.44 26.35 15.62
CA PHE A 919 -27.60 26.71 16.44
C PHE A 919 -27.59 25.88 17.72
N MET A 920 -27.89 26.53 18.84
CA MET A 920 -28.11 25.90 20.16
C MET A 920 -29.57 26.00 20.60
N ASN A 921 -30.32 26.94 20.02
CA ASN A 921 -31.77 27.00 20.13
C ASN A 921 -32.40 26.16 19.02
N GLU A 922 -33.32 25.28 19.40
CA GLU A 922 -33.99 24.35 18.51
C GLU A 922 -35.00 25.04 17.59
N GLN A 923 -35.71 26.08 18.06
CA GLN A 923 -36.72 26.77 17.25
C GLN A 923 -36.08 27.62 16.14
N ASP A 924 -34.93 28.24 16.43
CA ASP A 924 -34.15 29.02 15.44
C ASP A 924 -33.59 28.09 14.35
N ALA A 925 -33.15 26.88 14.73
CA ALA A 925 -32.71 25.85 13.80
C ALA A 925 -33.86 25.37 12.90
N ILE A 926 -35.04 25.10 13.47
CA ILE A 926 -36.24 24.67 12.73
C ILE A 926 -36.71 25.75 11.75
N SER A 927 -36.74 27.02 12.16
CA SER A 927 -37.08 28.16 11.31
C SER A 927 -36.17 28.29 10.08
N MET A 928 -34.86 28.09 10.27
CA MET A 928 -33.91 28.06 9.14
C MET A 928 -34.06 26.80 8.27
N PHE A 929 -34.31 25.64 8.89
CA PHE A 929 -34.55 24.37 8.19
C PHE A 929 -35.78 24.44 7.28
N GLU A 930 -36.87 25.07 7.73
CA GLU A 930 -38.07 25.30 6.91
C GLU A 930 -37.75 26.10 5.63
N GLN A 931 -36.91 27.13 5.73
CA GLN A 931 -36.48 27.94 4.59
C GLN A 931 -35.60 27.18 3.59
N ASP A 932 -34.85 26.16 4.05
CA ASP A 932 -34.08 25.28 3.18
C ASP A 932 -34.99 24.22 2.53
N MET A 933 -35.92 23.62 3.29
CA MET A 933 -36.91 22.64 2.79
C MET A 933 -37.87 23.22 1.74
N ARG A 934 -38.24 24.50 1.85
CA ARG A 934 -39.00 25.22 0.80
C ARG A 934 -38.22 25.37 -0.51
N LYS A 935 -36.88 25.35 -0.46
CA LYS A 935 -35.98 25.47 -1.64
C LYS A 935 -35.54 24.13 -2.22
N ALA A 936 -35.85 23.02 -1.53
CA ALA A 936 -35.56 21.67 -2.00
C ALA A 936 -36.27 21.37 -3.33
N LYS A 937 -35.58 20.68 -4.25
CA LYS A 937 -35.94 20.53 -5.66
C LYS A 937 -36.18 19.08 -6.07
N TRP A 938 -35.36 18.13 -5.59
CA TRP A 938 -35.37 16.75 -6.12
C TRP A 938 -35.16 15.66 -5.06
N GLN A 939 -34.32 15.85 -4.03
CA GLN A 939 -34.08 14.79 -3.04
C GLN A 939 -33.70 15.29 -1.64
N VAL A 940 -34.17 14.58 -0.62
CA VAL A 940 -33.73 14.72 0.77
C VAL A 940 -33.32 13.36 1.34
N VAL A 941 -32.08 13.24 1.82
CA VAL A 941 -31.52 11.99 2.38
C VAL A 941 -31.30 12.13 3.88
N ILE A 942 -31.85 11.22 4.67
CA ILE A 942 -31.98 11.33 6.13
C ILE A 942 -31.41 10.08 6.83
N SER A 943 -30.56 10.30 7.82
CA SER A 943 -29.98 9.27 8.69
C SER A 943 -30.27 9.58 10.16
N LEU A 944 -30.96 8.67 10.84
CA LEU A 944 -31.42 8.81 12.23
C LEU A 944 -30.78 7.75 13.15
N PRO A 945 -29.77 8.10 13.97
CA PRO A 945 -29.15 7.15 14.89
C PRO A 945 -30.08 6.60 15.98
N SER A 946 -31.08 7.38 16.41
CA SER A 946 -32.03 6.99 17.46
C SER A 946 -33.48 7.19 17.00
N GLY A 947 -34.40 6.42 17.59
CA GLY A 947 -35.84 6.52 17.35
C GLY A 947 -36.59 7.36 18.40
N GLU A 948 -35.93 7.73 19.52
CA GLU A 948 -36.52 8.55 20.58
C GLU A 948 -36.39 10.05 20.27
N LEU A 949 -37.14 10.52 19.27
CA LEU A 949 -37.19 11.94 18.87
C LEU A 949 -37.82 12.83 19.97
N ARG A 950 -37.55 14.14 19.94
CA ARG A 950 -38.16 15.14 20.86
C ARG A 950 -39.48 15.68 20.32
N GLU A 951 -40.21 16.43 21.14
CA GLU A 951 -41.58 16.93 20.89
C GLU A 951 -41.74 17.75 19.59
N THR A 952 -40.68 18.44 19.19
CA THR A 952 -40.51 19.21 17.94
C THR A 952 -40.51 18.36 16.66
N GLU A 953 -40.43 17.03 16.76
CA GLU A 953 -40.37 16.11 15.62
C GLU A 953 -41.54 16.26 14.64
N ASN A 954 -42.74 16.58 15.15
CA ASN A 954 -43.93 16.76 14.34
C ASN A 954 -43.77 17.91 13.33
N GLN A 955 -43.20 19.06 13.75
CA GLN A 955 -42.95 20.20 12.86
C GLN A 955 -42.00 19.82 11.71
N ILE A 956 -40.97 19.02 12.02
CA ILE A 956 -40.00 18.55 11.02
C ILE A 956 -40.64 17.50 10.11
N PHE A 957 -41.50 16.63 10.64
CA PHE A 957 -42.22 15.63 9.84
C PHE A 957 -43.20 16.28 8.86
N GLU A 958 -43.96 17.30 9.28
CA GLU A 958 -44.86 18.07 8.41
C GLU A 958 -44.10 18.70 7.22
N MET A 959 -42.90 19.25 7.45
CA MET A 959 -42.04 19.79 6.38
C MET A 959 -41.54 18.71 5.41
N LEU A 960 -41.35 17.47 5.88
CA LEU A 960 -40.93 16.34 5.04
C LEU A 960 -42.10 15.77 4.22
N ASP A 961 -43.31 15.72 4.78
CA ASP A 961 -44.51 15.26 4.07
C ASP A 961 -45.00 16.28 3.04
N ASP A 962 -44.90 17.59 3.33
CA ASP A 962 -45.05 18.67 2.34
C ASP A 962 -44.07 18.48 1.17
N ALA A 963 -42.79 18.26 1.45
CA ALA A 963 -41.77 18.06 0.42
C ALA A 963 -42.04 16.82 -0.45
N ASP A 964 -42.45 15.69 0.16
CA ASP A 964 -42.89 14.50 -0.56
C ASP A 964 -44.11 14.80 -1.46
N SER A 965 -45.09 15.57 -0.96
CA SER A 965 -46.26 15.99 -1.73
C SER A 965 -45.92 16.91 -2.92
N ARG A 966 -44.85 17.71 -2.80
CA ARG A 966 -44.27 18.51 -3.89
C ARG A 966 -43.44 17.69 -4.88
N GLY A 967 -43.33 16.37 -4.69
CA GLY A 967 -42.64 15.45 -5.61
C GLY A 967 -41.16 15.24 -5.31
N ILE A 968 -40.68 15.62 -4.13
CA ILE A 968 -39.27 15.47 -3.72
C ILE A 968 -39.04 14.05 -3.18
N ASP A 969 -37.92 13.41 -3.53
CA ASP A 969 -37.62 12.06 -3.05
C ASP A 969 -37.06 12.07 -1.62
N ILE A 970 -37.89 11.64 -0.66
CA ILE A 970 -37.47 11.44 0.74
C ILE A 970 -36.88 10.03 0.91
N LEU A 971 -35.58 9.96 1.17
CA LEU A 971 -34.80 8.75 1.42
C LEU A 971 -34.37 8.70 2.89
N MET A 972 -34.88 7.76 3.70
CA MET A 972 -34.64 7.77 5.15
C MET A 972 -34.17 6.41 5.69
N LYS A 973 -33.16 6.41 6.57
CA LYS A 973 -32.65 5.22 7.28
C LYS A 973 -32.44 5.45 8.79
N SER A 974 -32.60 4.41 9.61
CA SER A 974 -32.40 4.49 11.07
C SER A 974 -31.88 3.21 11.71
N ASN A 975 -31.01 3.35 12.71
CA ASN A 975 -30.50 2.24 13.54
C ASN A 975 -31.54 1.75 14.56
N GLU A 976 -32.33 2.65 15.16
CA GLU A 976 -33.35 2.32 16.15
C GLU A 976 -34.78 2.35 15.55
N TYR A 977 -34.95 1.81 14.33
CA TYR A 977 -36.23 1.81 13.61
C TYR A 977 -37.42 1.30 14.45
N ALA A 978 -37.20 0.38 15.38
CA ALA A 978 -38.24 -0.13 16.28
C ALA A 978 -38.87 0.98 17.15
N ASN A 979 -38.08 1.97 17.58
CA ASN A 979 -38.48 3.02 18.51
C ASN A 979 -39.10 4.25 17.81
N LEU A 980 -38.91 4.41 16.49
CA LEU A 980 -39.42 5.57 15.74
C LEU A 980 -40.96 5.73 15.85
N PRO A 981 -41.50 6.96 15.77
CA PRO A 981 -42.94 7.19 15.66
C PRO A 981 -43.54 6.51 14.42
N LYS A 982 -44.86 6.25 14.44
CA LYS A 982 -45.54 5.50 13.38
C LYS A 982 -45.43 6.17 12.01
N GLN A 983 -45.57 7.49 11.95
CA GLN A 983 -45.51 8.30 10.72
C GLN A 983 -44.12 8.22 10.07
N TRP A 984 -43.05 8.42 10.84
CA TRP A 984 -41.66 8.27 10.37
C TRP A 984 -41.34 6.88 9.82
N LYS A 985 -41.98 5.82 10.34
CA LYS A 985 -41.78 4.44 9.86
C LYS A 985 -42.30 4.20 8.44
N GLU A 986 -43.17 5.06 7.89
CA GLU A 986 -43.64 4.94 6.50
C GLU A 986 -42.54 5.32 5.48
N TYR A 987 -41.67 6.26 5.86
CA TYR A 987 -40.52 6.71 5.06
C TYR A 987 -39.23 5.95 5.37
N CYS A 988 -39.04 5.50 6.62
CA CYS A 988 -37.75 5.02 7.12
C CYS A 988 -37.47 3.53 6.87
N TRP A 989 -36.24 3.19 6.47
CA TRP A 989 -35.70 1.82 6.50
C TRP A 989 -34.86 1.55 7.75
N GLY A 990 -34.97 0.35 8.31
CA GLY A 990 -34.04 -0.12 9.33
C GLY A 990 -32.66 -0.44 8.75
N THR A 991 -31.59 -0.05 9.43
CA THR A 991 -30.18 -0.27 9.03
C THR A 991 -29.30 -0.48 10.26
N GLU A 992 -28.03 -0.84 10.04
CA GLU A 992 -26.97 -0.90 11.06
C GLU A 992 -25.92 0.23 10.89
N ASN A 993 -25.99 1.03 9.81
CA ASN A 993 -25.01 2.06 9.43
C ASN A 993 -25.48 3.53 9.56
N ALA A 994 -26.53 3.83 10.33
CA ALA A 994 -26.98 5.21 10.59
C ALA A 994 -26.25 5.80 11.83
N THR A 995 -24.95 6.04 11.73
CA THR A 995 -24.13 6.53 12.87
C THR A 995 -24.31 8.02 13.18
N PHE A 996 -24.66 8.84 12.18
CA PHE A 996 -24.73 10.30 12.31
C PHE A 996 -26.14 10.84 12.08
N PRO A 997 -26.60 11.85 12.85
CA PRO A 997 -27.87 12.53 12.64
C PRO A 997 -27.72 13.54 11.52
N LEU A 998 -28.06 13.13 10.29
CA LEU A 998 -27.81 13.89 9.08
C LEU A 998 -29.09 14.01 8.24
N ILE A 999 -29.33 15.20 7.71
CA ILE A 999 -30.28 15.48 6.64
C ILE A 999 -29.50 16.17 5.52
N ILE A 1000 -29.48 15.63 4.31
CA ILE A 1000 -28.87 16.25 3.12
C ILE A 1000 -29.98 16.61 2.14
N ILE A 1001 -29.97 17.85 1.62
CA ILE A 1001 -30.95 18.41 0.69
C ILE A 1001 -30.24 18.70 -0.64
N ASP A 1002 -30.73 18.08 -1.72
CA ASP A 1002 -30.30 18.27 -3.12
C ASP A 1002 -28.78 18.16 -3.40
N ASP A 1003 -28.01 17.53 -2.51
CA ASP A 1003 -26.54 17.53 -2.48
C ASP A 1003 -25.87 18.92 -2.39
N GLU A 1004 -26.65 19.98 -2.15
CA GLU A 1004 -26.18 21.38 -2.02
C GLU A 1004 -26.10 21.85 -0.55
N LEU A 1005 -26.88 21.23 0.35
CA LEU A 1005 -26.96 21.61 1.76
C LEU A 1005 -27.07 20.39 2.69
N ALA A 1006 -26.48 20.48 3.88
CA ALA A 1006 -26.60 19.44 4.92
C ALA A 1006 -26.91 20.05 6.30
N TRP A 1007 -27.69 19.32 7.10
CA TRP A 1007 -27.97 19.59 8.49
C TRP A 1007 -27.47 18.43 9.36
N TYR A 1008 -26.75 18.77 10.44
CA TYR A 1008 -26.32 17.84 11.49
C TYR A 1008 -27.12 18.09 12.77
N GLY A 1009 -27.58 17.02 13.42
CA GLY A 1009 -28.24 17.10 14.74
C GLY A 1009 -29.76 17.35 14.71
N LEU A 1010 -30.37 17.53 13.53
CA LEU A 1010 -31.82 17.57 13.33
C LEU A 1010 -32.33 16.23 12.71
N PRO A 1011 -33.57 15.80 13.02
CA PRO A 1011 -34.40 16.22 14.15
C PRO A 1011 -33.70 15.92 15.48
N THR A 1012 -33.95 16.69 16.53
CA THR A 1012 -33.32 16.41 17.82
C THR A 1012 -33.93 15.17 18.48
N ALA A 1013 -33.11 14.44 19.23
CA ALA A 1013 -33.52 13.21 19.90
C ALA A 1013 -32.91 13.10 21.30
N LYS A 1014 -33.39 12.12 22.07
CA LYS A 1014 -32.74 11.63 23.29
C LYS A 1014 -31.52 10.80 22.93
N TRP A 1015 -30.53 11.42 22.28
CA TRP A 1015 -29.38 10.72 21.73
C TRP A 1015 -28.62 9.94 22.82
N LYS A 1016 -28.55 8.62 22.65
CA LYS A 1016 -27.86 7.71 23.57
C LYS A 1016 -26.63 7.12 22.90
N PHE A 1017 -25.49 7.20 23.59
CA PHE A 1017 -24.32 6.38 23.30
C PHE A 1017 -24.24 5.25 24.32
N GLN A 1018 -24.26 4.01 23.84
CA GLN A 1018 -24.01 2.86 24.71
C GLN A 1018 -22.50 2.82 25.05
N VAL A 1019 -22.18 2.84 26.35
CA VAL A 1019 -20.80 2.83 26.86
C VAL A 1019 -20.36 1.39 27.15
N ASP A 1020 -21.24 0.64 27.80
CA ASP A 1020 -21.07 -0.76 28.16
C ASP A 1020 -22.45 -1.47 28.14
N LYS A 1021 -22.56 -2.70 28.65
CA LYS A 1021 -23.82 -3.47 28.65
C LYS A 1021 -24.93 -2.88 29.54
N THR A 1022 -24.58 -1.96 30.43
CA THR A 1022 -25.42 -1.43 31.52
C THR A 1022 -25.51 0.10 31.53
N THR A 1023 -24.54 0.81 30.96
CA THR A 1023 -24.42 2.28 31.03
C THR A 1023 -24.61 2.92 29.65
N SER A 1024 -25.46 3.95 29.59
CA SER A 1024 -25.61 4.82 28.42
C SER A 1024 -25.29 6.28 28.78
N MET A 1025 -24.65 7.00 27.87
CA MET A 1025 -24.51 8.46 27.95
C MET A 1025 -25.60 9.13 27.13
N MET A 1026 -26.31 10.06 27.75
CA MET A 1026 -27.22 10.98 27.09
C MET A 1026 -26.46 12.17 26.52
N THR A 1027 -26.84 12.63 25.33
CA THR A 1027 -26.49 13.99 24.89
C THR A 1027 -27.34 15.01 25.65
N VAL A 1028 -26.68 16.05 26.14
CA VAL A 1028 -27.24 17.13 26.96
C VAL A 1028 -27.08 18.48 26.26
N VAL A 1029 -26.03 18.63 25.44
CA VAL A 1029 -25.80 19.80 24.58
C VAL A 1029 -26.23 19.43 23.15
N HIS A 1030 -27.43 19.86 22.79
CA HIS A 1030 -28.00 19.69 21.45
C HIS A 1030 -27.45 20.76 20.51
N THR A 1031 -26.41 20.41 19.76
CA THR A 1031 -25.82 21.29 18.73
C THR A 1031 -26.38 20.93 17.36
N MET A 1032 -27.12 21.86 16.75
CA MET A 1032 -27.62 21.72 15.39
C MET A 1032 -26.73 22.53 14.45
N VAL A 1033 -26.27 21.95 13.35
CA VAL A 1033 -25.36 22.63 12.42
C VAL A 1033 -25.89 22.57 11.00
N ARG A 1034 -26.03 23.73 10.38
CA ARG A 1034 -26.32 23.90 8.95
C ARG A 1034 -25.01 24.09 8.20
N ILE A 1035 -24.78 23.29 7.17
CA ILE A 1035 -23.54 23.22 6.39
C ILE A 1035 -23.88 23.43 4.92
N LYS A 1036 -23.26 24.42 4.28
CA LYS A 1036 -23.42 24.70 2.85
C LYS A 1036 -22.07 24.67 2.15
N GLY A 1037 -21.81 23.63 1.35
CA GLY A 1037 -20.54 23.52 0.61
C GLY A 1037 -20.46 22.21 -0.17
N LYS A 1038 -20.20 22.30 -1.48
CA LYS A 1038 -20.24 21.14 -2.39
C LYS A 1038 -19.19 20.10 -2.02
N ASN A 1039 -17.94 20.51 -1.81
CA ASN A 1039 -16.85 19.58 -1.54
C ASN A 1039 -17.06 18.87 -0.19
N THR A 1040 -17.56 19.61 0.81
CA THR A 1040 -17.83 19.13 2.16
C THR A 1040 -18.98 18.13 2.18
N ILE A 1041 -20.07 18.39 1.46
CA ILE A 1041 -21.24 17.51 1.40
C ILE A 1041 -20.91 16.23 0.64
N GLU A 1042 -20.21 16.32 -0.49
CA GLU A 1042 -19.70 15.17 -1.23
C GLU A 1042 -18.80 14.29 -0.33
N MET A 1043 -17.89 14.91 0.45
CA MET A 1043 -17.05 14.21 1.42
C MET A 1043 -17.84 13.56 2.57
N ILE A 1044 -18.86 14.23 3.12
CA ILE A 1044 -19.74 13.65 4.15
C ILE A 1044 -20.51 12.44 3.60
N LYS A 1045 -21.10 12.55 2.40
CA LYS A 1045 -21.78 11.42 1.73
C LYS A 1045 -20.84 10.23 1.54
N ALA A 1046 -19.63 10.49 1.03
CA ALA A 1046 -18.62 9.46 0.77
C ALA A 1046 -18.07 8.79 2.04
N LEU A 1047 -17.95 9.52 3.16
CA LEU A 1047 -17.46 8.98 4.44
C LEU A 1047 -18.54 8.23 5.23
N THR A 1048 -19.81 8.61 5.10
CA THR A 1048 -20.93 8.06 5.91
C THR A 1048 -21.74 6.96 5.23
N GLU A 1049 -21.47 6.66 3.96
CA GLU A 1049 -22.26 5.75 3.13
C GLU A 1049 -23.78 6.05 3.22
N LEU A 1050 -24.14 7.35 3.15
CA LEU A 1050 -25.49 7.79 3.50
C LEU A 1050 -26.59 7.10 2.67
N GLU A 1051 -26.32 6.89 1.37
CA GLU A 1051 -27.21 6.24 0.40
C GLU A 1051 -27.21 4.70 0.46
N THR A 1052 -26.59 4.07 1.47
CA THR A 1052 -26.64 2.60 1.65
C THR A 1052 -27.37 2.19 2.93
N ILE A 1053 -28.06 1.05 2.85
CA ILE A 1053 -28.61 0.28 3.97
C ILE A 1053 -27.70 -0.93 4.18
N VAL A 1054 -27.33 -1.19 5.43
CA VAL A 1054 -26.56 -2.38 5.83
C VAL A 1054 -27.39 -3.18 6.84
N VAL A 1055 -27.60 -4.46 6.59
CA VAL A 1055 -28.23 -5.40 7.52
C VAL A 1055 -27.42 -6.70 7.52
N GLY A 1056 -26.74 -7.01 8.62
CA GLY A 1056 -25.78 -8.11 8.71
C GLY A 1056 -24.63 -7.98 7.70
N GLN A 1057 -24.61 -8.86 6.69
CA GLN A 1057 -23.62 -8.84 5.60
C GLN A 1057 -24.14 -8.23 4.30
N ASN A 1058 -25.42 -7.86 4.24
CA ASN A 1058 -26.05 -7.35 3.02
C ASN A 1058 -26.03 -5.82 2.99
N THR A 1059 -25.36 -5.25 1.99
CA THR A 1059 -25.43 -3.82 1.66
C THR A 1059 -26.34 -3.63 0.46
N LYS A 1060 -27.32 -2.71 0.56
CA LYS A 1060 -28.25 -2.34 -0.52
C LYS A 1060 -28.29 -0.82 -0.69
N LYS A 1061 -28.66 -0.33 -1.88
CA LYS A 1061 -28.93 1.10 -2.07
C LYS A 1061 -30.21 1.50 -1.32
N LEU A 1062 -30.19 2.65 -0.66
CA LEU A 1062 -31.33 3.29 -0.04
C LEU A 1062 -32.31 3.77 -1.13
N VAL A 1063 -33.59 3.46 -0.97
CA VAL A 1063 -34.67 3.79 -1.93
C VAL A 1063 -35.89 4.32 -1.21
N LYS A 1064 -36.70 5.14 -1.89
CA LYS A 1064 -37.93 5.73 -1.35
C LYS A 1064 -38.89 4.61 -0.91
N LYS A 1065 -39.38 4.68 0.33
CA LYS A 1065 -40.21 3.61 0.92
C LYS A 1065 -41.71 3.80 0.64
N LYS A 1066 -42.20 5.03 0.83
CA LYS A 1066 -43.57 5.45 0.55
C LYS A 1066 -43.85 5.27 -0.96
N GLY A 1067 -44.95 4.59 -1.31
CA GLY A 1067 -45.35 4.29 -2.69
C GLY A 1067 -45.02 2.87 -3.20
N ILE A 1068 -44.04 2.15 -2.64
CA ILE A 1068 -43.65 0.80 -3.12
C ILE A 1068 -44.77 -0.26 -2.93
N LEU A 1069 -45.73 0.00 -2.03
CA LEU A 1069 -46.82 -0.94 -1.71
C LEU A 1069 -48.00 -0.95 -2.70
N VAL A 1070 -48.04 -0.04 -3.69
CA VAL A 1070 -49.14 0.04 -4.67
C VAL A 1070 -48.61 0.26 -6.08
N THR A 1071 -48.15 -0.81 -6.75
CA THR A 1071 -48.38 -1.12 -8.18
C THR A 1071 -47.45 -2.23 -8.69
N LYS A 1072 -48.01 -3.41 -8.96
CA LYS A 1072 -47.67 -4.26 -10.13
C LYS A 1072 -48.62 -5.46 -10.21
N PRO A 1073 -49.73 -5.35 -10.96
CA PRO A 1073 -50.46 -6.51 -11.47
C PRO A 1073 -49.58 -7.29 -12.46
N MET A 1074 -49.79 -8.60 -12.55
CA MET A 1074 -49.09 -9.47 -13.51
C MET A 1074 -49.69 -9.36 -14.91
N VAL A 1075 -48.85 -9.20 -15.94
CA VAL A 1075 -49.12 -9.61 -17.33
C VAL A 1075 -47.83 -10.22 -17.89
N ALA A 1076 -47.96 -11.26 -18.73
CA ALA A 1076 -46.86 -12.13 -19.18
C ALA A 1076 -46.40 -11.86 -20.64
N SER A 1077 -45.41 -12.65 -21.11
CA SER A 1077 -44.73 -12.62 -22.43
C SER A 1077 -43.79 -11.43 -22.69
N SER A 1078 -42.67 -11.49 -23.43
CA SER A 1078 -41.77 -12.57 -23.92
C SER A 1078 -40.53 -11.92 -24.58
N GLY A 1079 -39.33 -12.52 -24.73
CA GLY A 1079 -38.80 -13.81 -24.27
C GLY A 1079 -37.48 -14.20 -25.00
N GLY A 1080 -36.47 -14.70 -24.29
CA GLY A 1080 -35.12 -15.08 -24.80
C GLY A 1080 -34.06 -13.95 -24.70
N SER A 1081 -32.76 -14.21 -24.49
CA SER A 1081 -32.06 -15.46 -24.12
C SER A 1081 -30.65 -15.21 -23.53
N VAL A 1082 -30.42 -15.73 -22.32
CA VAL A 1082 -29.19 -16.38 -21.77
C VAL A 1082 -27.79 -15.90 -22.21
N ASP A 1083 -26.97 -15.42 -21.26
CA ASP A 1083 -25.72 -16.08 -20.78
C ASP A 1083 -25.05 -15.28 -19.64
N SER A 1084 -24.08 -15.83 -18.89
CA SER A 1084 -24.24 -16.82 -17.81
C SER A 1084 -23.16 -16.59 -16.73
N GLY A 1085 -23.50 -16.68 -15.42
CA GLY A 1085 -22.49 -16.34 -14.40
C GLY A 1085 -22.88 -16.19 -12.93
N SER A 1086 -23.77 -17.03 -12.36
CA SER A 1086 -23.72 -17.37 -10.90
C SER A 1086 -24.78 -18.41 -10.50
N MET A 1087 -24.36 -19.66 -10.28
CA MET A 1087 -25.22 -20.68 -9.63
C MET A 1087 -25.25 -20.47 -8.11
N ALA A 1088 -25.98 -19.45 -7.65
CA ALA A 1088 -26.23 -19.20 -6.22
C ALA A 1088 -27.44 -18.28 -5.93
N ASN A 1089 -28.53 -18.33 -6.73
CA ASN A 1089 -29.55 -17.26 -6.63
C ASN A 1089 -31.04 -17.64 -6.82
N TYR A 1090 -31.38 -18.93 -6.86
CA TYR A 1090 -32.77 -19.43 -6.87
C TYR A 1090 -32.88 -20.71 -6.02
N GLY A 1091 -33.90 -20.77 -5.16
CA GLY A 1091 -34.17 -21.88 -4.24
C GLY A 1091 -35.25 -21.50 -3.22
N LEU A 1092 -35.87 -22.48 -2.55
CA LEU A 1092 -37.00 -22.26 -1.63
C LEU A 1092 -36.68 -21.24 -0.52
N GLY A 1093 -35.45 -21.24 -0.01
CA GLY A 1093 -35.02 -20.30 1.04
C GLY A 1093 -35.19 -18.83 0.66
N LYS A 1094 -34.88 -18.46 -0.59
CA LYS A 1094 -35.04 -17.09 -1.10
C LYS A 1094 -36.51 -16.75 -1.38
N PHE A 1095 -37.28 -17.73 -1.87
CA PHE A 1095 -38.72 -17.57 -2.05
C PHE A 1095 -39.46 -17.34 -0.71
N VAL A 1096 -39.04 -18.04 0.34
CA VAL A 1096 -39.48 -17.80 1.71
C VAL A 1096 -39.11 -16.38 2.16
N GLU A 1097 -37.87 -15.94 1.96
CA GLU A 1097 -37.47 -14.56 2.31
C GLU A 1097 -38.30 -13.52 1.56
N GLU A 1098 -38.63 -13.73 0.28
CA GLU A 1098 -39.43 -12.78 -0.51
C GLU A 1098 -40.93 -12.74 -0.14
N LYS A 1099 -41.50 -13.83 0.40
CA LYS A 1099 -42.96 -13.99 0.57
C LYS A 1099 -43.45 -14.13 2.01
N GLU A 1100 -42.59 -14.52 2.96
CA GLU A 1100 -42.95 -14.74 4.35
C GLU A 1100 -42.34 -13.70 5.29
N PHE A 1101 -43.18 -13.12 6.16
CA PHE A 1101 -42.81 -12.04 7.07
C PHE A 1101 -43.13 -12.40 8.51
N CYS A 1102 -42.23 -12.03 9.42
CA CYS A 1102 -42.40 -12.26 10.85
C CYS A 1102 -43.66 -11.54 11.36
N PRO A 1103 -44.59 -12.24 12.07
CA PRO A 1103 -45.83 -11.63 12.52
C PRO A 1103 -45.59 -10.47 13.50
N ALA A 1104 -44.56 -10.57 14.35
CA ALA A 1104 -44.27 -9.59 15.40
C ALA A 1104 -43.51 -8.35 14.92
N CYS A 1105 -42.41 -8.51 14.17
CA CYS A 1105 -41.53 -7.40 13.77
C CYS A 1105 -41.52 -7.08 12.27
N LYS A 1106 -42.29 -7.81 11.45
CA LYS A 1106 -42.40 -7.67 9.99
C LYS A 1106 -41.08 -7.77 9.21
N SER A 1107 -39.98 -8.19 9.84
CA SER A 1107 -38.77 -8.60 9.14
C SER A 1107 -39.00 -9.93 8.41
N HIS A 1108 -38.29 -10.18 7.31
CA HIS A 1108 -38.44 -11.39 6.51
C HIS A 1108 -38.17 -12.67 7.34
N MET A 1109 -38.87 -13.75 7.02
CA MET A 1109 -38.58 -15.07 7.59
C MET A 1109 -37.49 -15.78 6.75
N VAL A 1110 -36.64 -16.54 7.42
CA VAL A 1110 -35.53 -17.29 6.81
C VAL A 1110 -35.71 -18.77 7.11
N LEU A 1111 -35.43 -19.62 6.12
CA LEU A 1111 -35.46 -21.07 6.27
C LEU A 1111 -34.30 -21.54 7.18
N ALA A 1112 -34.63 -22.21 8.28
CA ALA A 1112 -33.70 -22.68 9.30
C ALA A 1112 -33.91 -24.17 9.61
N LYS A 1113 -32.91 -24.82 10.20
CA LYS A 1113 -32.97 -26.23 10.64
C LYS A 1113 -32.79 -26.35 12.15
N ASN A 1114 -33.54 -27.26 12.77
CA ASN A 1114 -33.34 -27.59 14.18
C ASN A 1114 -32.25 -28.68 14.33
N VAL A 1115 -31.89 -29.03 15.57
CA VAL A 1115 -30.83 -30.03 15.87
C VAL A 1115 -31.15 -31.43 15.30
N ARG A 1116 -32.42 -31.73 15.01
CA ARG A 1116 -32.87 -32.99 14.39
C ARG A 1116 -32.94 -32.90 12.85
N GLY A 1117 -32.52 -31.79 12.25
CA GLY A 1117 -32.51 -31.56 10.80
C GLY A 1117 -33.85 -31.12 10.20
N THR A 1118 -34.90 -30.96 11.02
CA THR A 1118 -36.23 -30.52 10.55
C THR A 1118 -36.19 -29.05 10.14
N ALA A 1119 -36.70 -28.74 8.95
CA ALA A 1119 -36.81 -27.37 8.43
C ALA A 1119 -37.99 -26.61 9.06
N TYR A 1120 -37.76 -25.35 9.43
CA TYR A 1120 -38.75 -24.40 9.95
C TYR A 1120 -38.36 -22.97 9.55
N LEU A 1121 -39.22 -21.99 9.84
CA LEU A 1121 -38.99 -20.59 9.53
C LEU A 1121 -38.60 -19.80 10.79
N LYS A 1122 -37.56 -18.98 10.72
CA LYS A 1122 -37.10 -18.11 11.80
C LYS A 1122 -37.05 -16.66 11.35
N CYS A 1123 -37.34 -15.71 12.25
CA CYS A 1123 -37.15 -14.30 11.97
C CYS A 1123 -35.68 -13.96 11.61
N SER A 1124 -35.47 -13.18 10.54
CA SER A 1124 -34.16 -12.65 10.13
C SER A 1124 -33.53 -11.69 11.15
N ASN A 1125 -34.36 -10.93 11.88
CA ASN A 1125 -33.90 -10.01 12.92
C ASN A 1125 -33.44 -10.80 14.17
N LYS A 1126 -32.14 -10.79 14.45
CA LYS A 1126 -31.53 -11.52 15.58
C LYS A 1126 -32.04 -11.10 16.97
N ALA A 1127 -32.59 -9.90 17.13
CA ALA A 1127 -33.23 -9.46 18.37
C ALA A 1127 -34.65 -10.04 18.56
N CYS A 1128 -35.30 -10.48 17.47
CA CYS A 1128 -36.61 -11.10 17.48
C CYS A 1128 -36.49 -12.63 17.48
N LYS A 1129 -37.06 -13.29 18.50
CA LYS A 1129 -36.97 -14.75 18.68
C LYS A 1129 -38.10 -15.55 17.99
N GLU A 1130 -38.95 -14.88 17.20
CA GLU A 1130 -40.11 -15.50 16.57
C GLU A 1130 -39.76 -16.58 15.53
N THR A 1131 -40.60 -17.62 15.50
CA THR A 1131 -40.47 -18.79 14.62
C THR A 1131 -41.84 -19.28 14.14
N LYS A 1132 -41.90 -19.74 12.89
CA LYS A 1132 -43.11 -20.28 12.24
C LYS A 1132 -42.80 -21.64 11.61
N TYR A 1133 -43.79 -22.52 11.48
CA TYR A 1133 -43.61 -23.78 10.76
C TYR A 1133 -43.55 -23.56 9.25
N LEU A 1134 -42.73 -24.35 8.56
CA LEU A 1134 -42.76 -24.44 7.10
C LEU A 1134 -43.96 -25.29 6.69
N THR A 1135 -44.92 -24.71 5.97
CA THR A 1135 -46.16 -25.40 5.56
C THR A 1135 -45.99 -26.14 4.23
N VAL A 1136 -46.80 -27.20 4.04
CA VAL A 1136 -46.85 -27.96 2.79
C VAL A 1136 -47.31 -27.08 1.63
N ASP A 1137 -48.24 -26.17 1.87
CA ASP A 1137 -48.78 -25.26 0.86
C ASP A 1137 -47.72 -24.27 0.37
N LEU A 1138 -46.86 -23.75 1.25
CA LEU A 1138 -45.78 -22.84 0.86
C LEU A 1138 -44.73 -23.56 -0.01
N MET A 1139 -44.40 -24.82 0.32
CA MET A 1139 -43.49 -25.64 -0.48
C MET A 1139 -44.10 -25.98 -1.86
N ASN A 1140 -45.36 -26.43 -1.90
CA ASN A 1140 -46.04 -26.74 -3.15
C ASN A 1140 -46.29 -25.50 -4.01
N TRP A 1141 -46.56 -24.34 -3.40
CA TRP A 1141 -46.68 -23.07 -4.11
C TRP A 1141 -45.37 -22.69 -4.78
N TYR A 1142 -44.22 -22.83 -4.12
CA TYR A 1142 -42.91 -22.64 -4.75
C TYR A 1142 -42.69 -23.62 -5.92
N ILE A 1143 -42.87 -24.92 -5.68
CA ILE A 1143 -42.66 -25.97 -6.69
C ILE A 1143 -43.52 -25.71 -7.95
N ASN A 1144 -44.80 -25.40 -7.77
CA ASN A 1144 -45.72 -25.17 -8.87
C ASN A 1144 -45.47 -23.84 -9.59
N SER A 1145 -45.17 -22.76 -8.85
CA SER A 1145 -44.95 -21.43 -9.44
C SER A 1145 -43.62 -21.31 -10.21
N HIS A 1146 -42.61 -22.12 -9.85
CA HIS A 1146 -41.29 -22.12 -10.47
C HIS A 1146 -41.01 -23.38 -11.31
N ASN A 1147 -42.01 -24.27 -11.46
CA ASN A 1147 -41.94 -25.53 -12.20
C ASN A 1147 -40.70 -26.38 -11.84
N VAL A 1148 -40.49 -26.56 -10.54
CA VAL A 1148 -39.24 -27.10 -9.98
C VAL A 1148 -39.13 -28.60 -10.24
N LYS A 1149 -38.14 -28.99 -11.06
CA LYS A 1149 -37.84 -30.38 -11.41
C LYS A 1149 -36.90 -31.03 -10.41
N CYS A 1150 -36.95 -32.36 -10.29
CA CYS A 1150 -36.05 -33.09 -9.41
C CYS A 1150 -34.55 -32.84 -9.75
N PRO A 1151 -33.70 -32.47 -8.77
CA PRO A 1151 -32.27 -32.24 -9.00
C PRO A 1151 -31.49 -33.46 -9.54
N LYS A 1152 -32.08 -34.66 -9.46
CA LYS A 1152 -31.50 -35.91 -10.01
C LYS A 1152 -31.67 -36.07 -11.52
N LYS A 1153 -32.38 -35.15 -12.21
CA LYS A 1153 -32.61 -35.16 -13.66
C LYS A 1153 -33.30 -36.43 -14.18
N ASP A 1154 -34.11 -37.07 -13.34
CA ASP A 1154 -34.97 -38.21 -13.67
C ASP A 1154 -36.24 -37.82 -14.45
N GLY A 1155 -36.53 -36.52 -14.56
CA GLY A 1155 -37.73 -35.98 -15.20
C GLY A 1155 -38.98 -36.00 -14.31
N GLY A 1156 -38.85 -36.43 -13.05
CA GLY A 1156 -39.98 -36.61 -12.15
C GLY A 1156 -40.49 -35.30 -11.52
N GLU A 1157 -41.80 -35.27 -11.27
CA GLU A 1157 -42.50 -34.17 -10.62
C GLU A 1157 -42.31 -34.23 -9.11
N LEU A 1158 -42.12 -33.06 -8.50
CA LEU A 1158 -41.93 -32.90 -7.06
C LEU A 1158 -43.25 -32.55 -6.37
N LYS A 1159 -43.45 -33.08 -5.16
CA LYS A 1159 -44.56 -32.69 -4.29
C LYS A 1159 -44.11 -32.60 -2.83
N GLY A 1160 -44.37 -31.46 -2.20
CA GLY A 1160 -44.19 -31.25 -0.78
C GLY A 1160 -45.22 -32.05 0.03
N GLY A 1161 -44.77 -32.61 1.15
CA GLY A 1161 -45.57 -33.37 2.10
C GLY A 1161 -45.05 -33.22 3.52
N LEU A 1162 -45.77 -33.78 4.49
CA LEU A 1162 -45.42 -33.73 5.92
C LEU A 1162 -45.40 -35.14 6.48
N GLY A 1163 -44.30 -35.52 7.12
CA GLY A 1163 -44.04 -36.89 7.58
C GLY A 1163 -43.63 -36.93 9.04
N LYS A 1164 -43.42 -38.15 9.56
CA LYS A 1164 -43.10 -38.41 10.99
C LYS A 1164 -41.86 -37.65 11.52
N TYR A 1165 -40.99 -37.15 10.63
CA TYR A 1165 -39.76 -36.43 10.95
C TYR A 1165 -39.75 -34.95 10.49
N GLY A 1166 -40.83 -34.46 9.88
CA GLY A 1166 -40.94 -33.07 9.41
C GLY A 1166 -41.50 -32.90 7.98
N PRO A 1167 -41.49 -31.66 7.46
CA PRO A 1167 -41.75 -31.39 6.05
C PRO A 1167 -40.67 -32.01 5.15
N TYR A 1168 -41.09 -32.62 4.06
CA TYR A 1168 -40.24 -33.26 3.05
C TYR A 1168 -40.80 -32.99 1.65
N ILE A 1169 -39.99 -33.25 0.63
CA ILE A 1169 -40.43 -33.25 -0.77
C ILE A 1169 -40.19 -34.63 -1.36
N ARG A 1170 -41.16 -35.14 -2.12
CA ARG A 1170 -41.07 -36.44 -2.79
C ARG A 1170 -41.19 -36.26 -4.29
N CYS A 1171 -40.27 -36.89 -5.01
CA CYS A 1171 -40.36 -37.08 -6.46
C CYS A 1171 -41.29 -38.27 -6.76
N ASN A 1172 -42.11 -38.18 -7.81
CA ASN A 1172 -42.93 -39.30 -8.28
C ASN A 1172 -42.09 -40.54 -8.67
N CYS A 1173 -40.83 -40.35 -9.10
CA CYS A 1173 -39.84 -41.42 -9.34
C CYS A 1173 -39.21 -42.03 -8.07
N GLY A 1174 -39.64 -41.63 -6.86
CA GLY A 1174 -39.26 -42.28 -5.59
C GLY A 1174 -38.20 -41.58 -4.75
N HIS A 1175 -37.58 -40.50 -5.25
CA HIS A 1175 -36.61 -39.72 -4.47
C HIS A 1175 -37.28 -38.91 -3.33
N PHE A 1176 -36.61 -38.83 -2.18
CA PHE A 1176 -36.98 -37.94 -1.07
C PHE A 1176 -35.91 -36.85 -0.92
N LEU A 1177 -36.35 -35.60 -0.92
CA LEU A 1177 -35.54 -34.39 -0.85
C LEU A 1177 -35.92 -33.56 0.38
N LYS A 1178 -34.98 -32.80 0.92
CA LYS A 1178 -35.23 -31.83 1.98
C LYS A 1178 -35.70 -30.49 1.38
N PRO A 1179 -36.46 -29.67 2.14
CA PRO A 1179 -36.97 -28.38 1.64
C PRO A 1179 -35.90 -27.39 1.16
N ASP A 1180 -34.67 -27.48 1.63
CA ASP A 1180 -33.54 -26.64 1.21
C ASP A 1180 -32.70 -27.22 0.05
N GLU A 1181 -33.06 -28.39 -0.46
CA GLU A 1181 -32.44 -29.03 -1.62
C GLU A 1181 -33.16 -28.67 -2.94
N ILE A 1182 -34.15 -27.75 -2.87
CA ILE A 1182 -34.91 -27.18 -3.99
C ILE A 1182 -34.92 -25.65 -3.96
#